data_AF-H3ZPS3-F1
#
_entry.id   AF-H3ZPS3-F1
#
_cell.length_a   1.000
_cell.length_b   1.000
_cell.length_c   1.000
_cell.angle_alpha   90.00
_cell.angle_beta   90.00
_cell.angle_gamma   90.00
#
_symmetry.space_group_name_H-M   'P 1'
#
loop_
_entity.id
_entity.type
_entity.pdbx_description
1 polymer ?
#
loop_
_entity_poly.entity_id
_entity_poly.type
_entity_poly.pdbx_seq_one_letter_code
_entity_poly.pdbx_strand_id
1 'polypeptide(L)'
;MHRHLKTFFILFLLTFSTMCIGKETTPQSSTPVHTVAEENAYEGWLKNETKYFTIYYPPVKAEGFNFNIRFLLVGIDYVYESYAKAFGKAPEKIELYISPSEDDLKFDYSTDLPWYIEGNKIFTFIEKDAKSLDYYNVESALIAYLTGKVNGLTFVFPLLGELYFRGADYSGLSFGELLSLVDSRDVSKIKEQEGSMVDFVGFLVHKYGIGEVLRLLETDTPSKIIKSLPNAEKEYNEFIRWFWGGGILEGSSELEEMNLTVSVDEESAFFLANGSFKVNYTKEYYPVFFKNVYLNVKAMDIQYLQSFTFLLPYERKNVYELSYIGNFSIQPLTYDEGINYFLSGMFMTPNLTLLFDYYLFPKPAAQQLPKGGIKVVSKNTPITTTLPSQAVFLVTGRFKTFKSFVNGTEVEFYYTNDVESPATVFKQSLSAFNTALEWFELPSSNFRIVYTRGPIKEYTYRSRDLLIYKPKSGYHELYLLWGLYYSWLNSFKIKPKDAWVPDSLFPLLEGVELNRLGDYRKSALYKYRVNLRDFPDVGYPLIEGYRYFYSDKSWIRSSMVYKGFLTFYLLYTQAGEEAFKEALTEFSREVIFKEADFDDFAELLAKKSGDEKVMLIWKTWTTKPALPNLTVENVEIAKTNGNYTVRFTLVDKNGFAFPFKIGVIGWQGQRTEVEGFYYGEPQKVEISLPGEPKEIVIYGAPFLSKSFDVEADGTRISVMVSGS
;
A
#
# COMPACT_ATOMS: atom_id res chain seq x y z
N MET A 1 15.61 -29.54 61.65
CA MET A 1 15.23 -28.11 61.76
C MET A 1 14.49 -27.55 60.54
N HIS A 2 14.76 -27.97 59.30
CA HIS A 2 14.10 -27.39 58.12
C HIS A 2 12.68 -27.93 57.80
N ARG A 3 12.29 -29.09 58.34
CA ARG A 3 10.96 -29.69 58.12
C ARG A 3 9.85 -29.13 59.03
N HIS A 4 10.20 -28.59 60.19
CA HIS A 4 9.24 -27.96 61.12
C HIS A 4 8.98 -26.48 60.82
N LEU A 5 9.84 -25.82 60.04
CA LEU A 5 9.65 -24.42 59.64
C LEU A 5 8.50 -24.24 58.63
N LYS A 6 8.29 -25.20 57.73
CA LYS A 6 7.17 -25.17 56.76
C LYS A 6 5.82 -25.41 57.43
N THR A 7 5.75 -26.28 58.44
CA THR A 7 4.50 -26.51 59.20
C THR A 7 4.14 -25.32 60.08
N PHE A 8 5.14 -24.65 60.68
CA PHE A 8 4.91 -23.41 61.43
C PHE A 8 4.47 -22.24 60.54
N PHE A 9 5.00 -22.14 59.32
CA PHE A 9 4.62 -21.08 58.37
C PHE A 9 3.19 -21.27 57.81
N ILE A 10 2.76 -22.53 57.61
CA ILE A 10 1.38 -22.85 57.16
C ILE A 10 0.36 -22.63 58.29
N LEU A 11 0.71 -22.94 59.55
CA LEU A 11 -0.16 -22.63 60.70
C LEU A 11 -0.24 -21.13 61.02
N PHE A 12 0.82 -20.36 60.75
CA PHE A 12 0.84 -18.90 60.91
C PHE A 12 0.01 -18.19 59.83
N LEU A 13 -0.04 -18.73 58.61
CA LEU A 13 -0.89 -18.21 57.53
C LEU A 13 -2.38 -18.55 57.73
N LEU A 14 -2.71 -19.70 58.33
CA LEU A 14 -4.10 -20.08 58.65
C LEU A 14 -4.68 -19.36 59.87
N THR A 15 -3.85 -18.76 60.74
CA THR A 15 -4.30 -17.95 61.88
C THR A 15 -4.42 -16.47 61.56
N PHE A 16 -3.84 -15.99 60.46
CA PHE A 16 -4.01 -14.59 60.00
C PHE A 16 -5.24 -14.38 59.11
N SER A 17 -5.83 -15.45 58.55
CA SER A 17 -7.04 -15.35 57.71
C SER A 17 -8.35 -15.20 58.50
N THR A 18 -8.33 -15.34 59.84
CA THR A 18 -9.53 -15.23 60.69
C THR A 18 -9.62 -13.92 61.50
N MET A 19 -8.68 -12.99 61.34
CA MET A 19 -8.67 -11.71 62.10
C MET A 19 -8.79 -10.43 61.27
N CYS A 20 -9.11 -10.52 59.97
CA CYS A 20 -9.49 -9.34 59.18
C CYS A 20 -10.94 -9.43 58.67
N ILE A 21 -11.89 -9.56 59.61
CA ILE A 21 -13.28 -9.15 59.36
C ILE A 21 -13.32 -7.64 59.62
N GLY A 22 -12.86 -6.87 58.63
CA GLY A 22 -13.12 -5.44 58.51
C GLY A 22 -14.35 -5.25 57.63
N LYS A 23 -15.31 -4.46 58.10
CA LYS A 23 -16.57 -4.09 57.43
C LYS A 23 -16.41 -3.96 55.92
N GLU A 24 -17.29 -4.63 55.18
CA GLU A 24 -17.53 -4.41 53.76
C GLU A 24 -17.72 -2.91 53.50
N THR A 25 -16.72 -2.28 52.89
CA THR A 25 -16.92 -1.12 52.04
C THR A 25 -16.97 -1.65 50.63
N THR A 26 -18.19 -1.75 50.08
CA THR A 26 -18.42 -2.02 48.66
C THR A 26 -17.60 -1.05 47.83
N PRO A 27 -16.74 -1.51 46.91
CA PRO A 27 -16.12 -0.62 45.94
C PRO A 27 -17.25 -0.03 45.11
N GLN A 28 -17.46 1.28 45.21
CA GLN A 28 -18.34 2.01 44.32
C GLN A 28 -17.74 1.87 42.91
N SER A 29 -18.38 1.04 42.08
CA SER A 29 -18.12 0.96 40.65
C SER A 29 -18.22 2.38 40.06
N SER A 30 -17.22 2.80 39.30
CA SER A 30 -17.25 4.06 38.55
C SER A 30 -18.13 3.98 37.30
N THR A 31 -18.79 2.85 37.07
CA THR A 31 -19.81 2.68 36.04
C THR A 31 -21.17 3.04 36.63
N PRO A 32 -21.90 4.02 36.09
CA PRO A 32 -23.20 4.41 36.61
C PRO A 32 -24.16 3.22 36.56
N VAL A 33 -24.60 2.76 37.73
CA VAL A 33 -25.63 1.72 37.87
C VAL A 33 -26.98 2.42 37.90
N HIS A 34 -27.74 2.35 36.81
CA HIS A 34 -29.10 2.88 36.71
C HIS A 34 -30.07 1.71 36.54
N THR A 35 -31.05 1.59 37.43
CA THR A 35 -32.16 0.64 37.30
C THR A 35 -33.35 1.32 36.63
N VAL A 36 -33.66 0.96 35.37
CA VAL A 36 -34.88 1.35 34.66
C VAL A 36 -35.74 0.11 34.41
N ALA A 37 -37.07 0.25 34.49
CA ALA A 37 -38.01 -0.83 34.22
C ALA A 37 -38.03 -1.19 32.73
N GLU A 38 -37.52 -2.37 32.38
CA GLU A 38 -37.13 -2.80 31.02
C GLU A 38 -38.25 -3.35 30.13
N GLU A 39 -39.48 -3.51 30.61
CA GLU A 39 -40.33 -4.59 30.08
C GLU A 39 -40.84 -4.47 28.62
N ASN A 40 -40.54 -3.42 27.83
CA ASN A 40 -41.01 -3.36 26.43
C ASN A 40 -40.15 -2.59 25.40
N ALA A 41 -38.95 -2.08 25.74
CA ALA A 41 -38.23 -1.19 24.80
C ALA A 41 -37.64 -1.89 23.56
N TYR A 42 -37.39 -3.20 23.66
CA TYR A 42 -36.80 -4.02 22.58
C TYR A 42 -37.77 -5.08 22.05
N GLU A 43 -39.07 -4.91 22.33
CA GLU A 43 -40.12 -5.78 21.79
C GLU A 43 -40.12 -5.69 20.25
N GLY A 44 -39.89 -6.83 19.59
CA GLY A 44 -39.78 -6.90 18.12
C GLY A 44 -38.36 -6.77 17.55
N TRP A 45 -37.33 -6.62 18.39
CA TRP A 45 -35.94 -6.75 17.95
C TRP A 45 -35.62 -8.21 17.60
N LEU A 46 -34.74 -8.38 16.60
CA LEU A 46 -34.18 -9.67 16.24
C LEU A 46 -33.20 -10.11 17.33
N LYS A 47 -33.18 -11.42 17.61
CA LYS A 47 -32.34 -12.05 18.62
C LYS A 47 -31.49 -13.13 17.98
N ASN A 48 -30.17 -13.09 18.20
CA ASN A 48 -29.24 -14.17 17.90
C ASN A 48 -28.54 -14.65 19.17
N GLU A 49 -28.17 -15.93 19.21
CA GLU A 49 -27.41 -16.50 20.32
C GLU A 49 -26.11 -17.13 19.81
N THR A 50 -25.02 -16.83 20.50
CA THR A 50 -23.69 -17.45 20.30
C THR A 50 -23.26 -18.14 21.60
N LYS A 51 -22.03 -18.64 21.71
CA LYS A 51 -21.54 -19.28 22.95
C LYS A 51 -21.59 -18.31 24.13
N TYR A 52 -21.16 -17.07 23.94
CA TYR A 52 -21.08 -16.07 25.01
C TYR A 52 -22.02 -14.89 24.84
N PHE A 53 -22.73 -14.76 23.72
CA PHE A 53 -23.59 -13.60 23.49
C PHE A 53 -25.05 -13.96 23.27
N THR A 54 -25.93 -13.09 23.73
CA THR A 54 -27.31 -12.94 23.29
C THR A 54 -27.42 -11.57 22.62
N ILE A 55 -27.48 -11.53 21.30
CA ILE A 55 -27.39 -10.28 20.53
C ILE A 55 -28.77 -9.83 20.07
N TYR A 56 -29.16 -8.62 20.46
CA TYR A 56 -30.40 -7.96 20.12
C TYR A 56 -30.13 -6.82 19.13
N TYR A 57 -30.88 -6.74 18.03
CA TYR A 57 -30.79 -5.65 17.06
C TYR A 57 -32.11 -5.47 16.31
N PRO A 58 -32.49 -4.27 15.85
CA PRO A 58 -33.77 -4.07 15.19
C PRO A 58 -33.78 -4.68 13.77
N PRO A 59 -34.96 -5.02 13.22
CA PRO A 59 -35.10 -5.47 11.84
C PRO A 59 -34.87 -4.30 10.87
N VAL A 60 -33.61 -4.01 10.52
CA VAL A 60 -33.26 -2.94 9.58
C VAL A 60 -33.17 -3.49 8.16
N LYS A 61 -33.83 -2.84 7.20
CA LYS A 61 -33.78 -3.21 5.76
C LYS A 61 -32.52 -2.69 5.03
N ALA A 62 -31.58 -2.07 5.73
CA ALA A 62 -30.35 -1.55 5.14
C ALA A 62 -29.36 -2.70 4.88
N GLU A 63 -28.93 -2.84 3.63
CA GLU A 63 -28.07 -3.93 3.15
C GLU A 63 -26.74 -4.04 3.93
N GLY A 64 -26.19 -2.89 4.38
CA GLY A 64 -24.96 -2.85 5.19
C GLY A 64 -25.12 -3.26 6.65
N PHE A 65 -26.25 -2.95 7.30
CA PHE A 65 -26.46 -3.23 8.73
C PHE A 65 -26.53 -4.73 9.01
N ASN A 66 -27.26 -5.48 8.19
CA ASN A 66 -27.36 -6.93 8.33
C ASN A 66 -26.02 -7.64 8.04
N PHE A 67 -25.23 -7.13 7.09
CA PHE A 67 -23.88 -7.64 6.82
C PHE A 67 -22.96 -7.45 8.04
N ASN A 68 -23.03 -6.28 8.67
CA ASN A 68 -22.24 -5.90 9.83
C ASN A 68 -22.55 -6.76 11.07
N ILE A 69 -23.83 -6.98 11.39
CA ILE A 69 -24.25 -7.89 12.48
C ILE A 69 -23.77 -9.33 12.22
N ARG A 70 -23.85 -9.77 10.97
CA ARG A 70 -23.38 -11.10 10.54
C ARG A 70 -21.88 -11.27 10.72
N PHE A 71 -21.09 -10.26 10.37
CA PHE A 71 -19.64 -10.28 10.57
C PHE A 71 -19.28 -10.39 12.06
N LEU A 72 -19.95 -9.61 12.90
CA LEU A 72 -19.75 -9.65 14.35
C LEU A 72 -20.03 -11.05 14.92
N LEU A 73 -21.15 -11.67 14.56
CA LEU A 73 -21.55 -13.00 15.03
C LEU A 73 -20.51 -14.11 14.77
N VAL A 74 -19.71 -13.98 13.70
CA VAL A 74 -18.76 -15.01 13.27
C VAL A 74 -17.45 -15.00 14.08
N GLY A 75 -17.11 -13.87 14.73
CA GLY A 75 -15.83 -13.69 15.43
C GLY A 75 -15.94 -13.31 16.91
N ILE A 76 -17.09 -12.78 17.36
CA ILE A 76 -17.21 -12.14 18.67
C ILE A 76 -16.91 -13.08 19.85
N ASP A 77 -17.30 -14.36 19.77
CA ASP A 77 -16.99 -15.34 20.81
C ASP A 77 -15.48 -15.56 20.98
N TYR A 78 -14.72 -15.63 19.87
CA TYR A 78 -13.28 -15.85 19.90
C TYR A 78 -12.52 -14.62 20.40
N VAL A 79 -12.94 -13.43 19.97
CA VAL A 79 -12.40 -12.15 20.44
C VAL A 79 -12.61 -12.03 21.95
N TYR A 80 -13.83 -12.32 22.42
CA TYR A 80 -14.14 -12.27 23.84
C TYR A 80 -13.40 -13.33 24.65
N GLU A 81 -13.28 -14.57 24.18
CA GLU A 81 -12.43 -15.59 24.82
C GLU A 81 -10.97 -15.14 24.93
N SER A 82 -10.46 -14.51 23.87
CA SER A 82 -9.07 -14.06 23.80
C SER A 82 -8.82 -12.92 24.79
N TYR A 83 -9.69 -11.91 24.83
CA TYR A 83 -9.58 -10.84 25.82
C TYR A 83 -9.80 -11.37 27.24
N ALA A 84 -10.82 -12.19 27.48
CA ALA A 84 -11.06 -12.76 28.81
C ALA A 84 -9.82 -13.51 29.31
N LYS A 85 -9.23 -14.36 28.47
CA LYS A 85 -7.99 -15.07 28.79
C LYS A 85 -6.81 -14.12 29.02
N ALA A 86 -6.67 -13.08 28.20
CA ALA A 86 -5.60 -12.08 28.33
C ALA A 86 -5.68 -11.32 29.67
N PHE A 87 -6.89 -11.07 30.16
CA PHE A 87 -7.15 -10.46 31.47
C PHE A 87 -7.32 -11.49 32.62
N GLY A 88 -7.01 -12.77 32.38
CA GLY A 88 -7.13 -13.82 33.41
C GLY A 88 -8.55 -14.11 33.90
N LYS A 89 -9.56 -13.81 33.09
CA LYS A 89 -10.99 -14.00 33.36
C LYS A 89 -11.57 -15.18 32.58
N ALA A 90 -12.64 -15.76 33.11
CA ALA A 90 -13.48 -16.70 32.37
C ALA A 90 -14.56 -15.91 31.61
N PRO A 91 -14.83 -16.20 30.33
CA PRO A 91 -15.90 -15.55 29.59
C PRO A 91 -17.28 -15.95 30.12
N GLU A 92 -18.12 -14.96 30.43
CA GLU A 92 -19.50 -15.10 30.88
C GLU A 92 -20.51 -14.76 29.78
N LYS A 93 -21.78 -15.17 29.93
CA LYS A 93 -22.83 -14.85 28.96
C LYS A 93 -23.23 -13.37 29.05
N ILE A 94 -23.06 -12.63 27.96
CA ILE A 94 -23.36 -11.20 27.81
C ILE A 94 -24.59 -11.01 26.91
N GLU A 95 -25.43 -10.04 27.23
CA GLU A 95 -26.47 -9.54 26.32
C GLU A 95 -25.94 -8.31 25.57
N LEU A 96 -25.98 -8.33 24.24
CA LEU A 96 -25.44 -7.25 23.40
C LEU A 96 -26.57 -6.61 22.59
N TYR A 97 -26.88 -5.36 22.89
CA TYR A 97 -27.92 -4.57 22.23
C TYR A 97 -27.28 -3.62 21.24
N ILE A 98 -27.62 -3.75 19.96
CA ILE A 98 -26.98 -3.02 18.86
C ILE A 98 -28.01 -2.13 18.15
N SER A 99 -27.90 -0.83 18.35
CA SER A 99 -28.71 0.18 17.67
C SER A 99 -28.18 0.53 16.27
N PRO A 100 -29.03 1.01 15.33
CA PRO A 100 -28.63 1.38 13.97
C PRO A 100 -27.89 2.71 13.82
N SER A 101 -27.84 3.52 14.87
CA SER A 101 -27.12 4.80 14.93
C SER A 101 -26.95 5.23 16.39
N GLU A 102 -26.09 6.21 16.61
CA GLU A 102 -25.91 6.86 17.93
C GLU A 102 -27.24 7.46 18.42
N ASP A 103 -27.94 8.19 17.55
CA ASP A 103 -29.27 8.76 17.83
C ASP A 103 -30.33 7.69 18.19
N ASP A 104 -30.18 6.48 17.65
CA ASP A 104 -31.07 5.34 17.90
C ASP A 104 -30.67 4.51 19.12
N LEU A 105 -29.55 4.79 19.78
CA LEU A 105 -29.26 4.30 21.12
C LEU A 105 -30.18 5.05 22.10
N LYS A 106 -31.49 4.77 21.97
CA LYS A 106 -32.62 5.50 22.58
C LYS A 106 -32.71 5.23 24.07
N PHE A 107 -31.76 5.71 24.86
CA PHE A 107 -32.01 5.97 26.27
C PHE A 107 -31.17 7.15 26.74
N ASP A 108 -31.84 8.00 27.52
CA ASP A 108 -31.40 9.25 28.14
C ASP A 108 -30.20 9.04 29.08
N TYR A 109 -29.01 8.83 28.51
CA TYR A 109 -27.76 8.78 29.25
C TYR A 109 -26.78 9.79 28.65
N SER A 110 -26.37 10.75 29.49
CA SER A 110 -25.42 11.83 29.19
C SER A 110 -23.98 11.31 29.05
N THR A 111 -23.75 10.18 28.40
CA THR A 111 -22.42 9.60 28.23
C THR A 111 -21.91 9.86 26.83
N ASP A 112 -20.78 10.55 26.70
CA ASP A 112 -20.07 10.79 25.42
C ASP A 112 -19.37 9.51 24.88
N LEU A 113 -19.84 8.32 25.27
CA LEU A 113 -19.24 7.03 24.92
C LEU A 113 -20.06 6.33 23.83
N PRO A 114 -19.41 5.60 22.90
CA PRO A 114 -20.10 4.88 21.83
C PRO A 114 -20.86 3.63 22.31
N TRP A 115 -20.79 3.33 23.61
CA TRP A 115 -21.45 2.21 24.27
C TRP A 115 -21.64 2.49 25.77
N TYR A 116 -22.52 1.73 26.41
CA TYR A 116 -22.62 1.66 27.87
C TYR A 116 -22.85 0.22 28.33
N ILE A 117 -22.54 -0.04 29.61
CA ILE A 117 -22.53 -1.38 30.21
C ILE A 117 -23.40 -1.37 31.47
N GLU A 118 -24.40 -2.25 31.53
CA GLU A 118 -25.27 -2.44 32.69
C GLU A 118 -25.27 -3.92 33.10
N GLY A 119 -24.52 -4.25 34.16
CA GLY A 119 -24.37 -5.65 34.58
C GLY A 119 -23.72 -6.50 33.48
N ASN A 120 -24.43 -7.51 32.98
CA ASN A 120 -23.99 -8.35 31.85
C ASN A 120 -24.53 -7.86 30.50
N LYS A 121 -25.06 -6.65 30.42
CA LYS A 121 -25.61 -6.05 29.20
C LYS A 121 -24.67 -5.01 28.65
N ILE A 122 -24.41 -5.07 27.35
CA ILE A 122 -23.66 -4.08 26.58
C ILE A 122 -24.61 -3.47 25.56
N PHE A 123 -24.66 -2.16 25.52
CA PHE A 123 -25.47 -1.40 24.58
C PHE A 123 -24.53 -0.56 23.71
N THR A 124 -24.66 -0.66 22.39
CA THR A 124 -23.77 -0.02 21.42
C THR A 124 -24.56 0.33 20.15
N PHE A 125 -23.96 1.07 19.22
CA PHE A 125 -24.54 1.29 17.90
C PHE A 125 -23.58 0.94 16.76
N ILE A 126 -24.14 0.80 15.55
CA ILE A 126 -23.41 0.72 14.28
C ILE A 126 -23.75 2.00 13.53
N GLU A 127 -22.76 2.83 13.18
CA GLU A 127 -22.99 4.11 12.51
C GLU A 127 -23.66 3.92 11.13
N LYS A 128 -24.70 4.74 10.85
CA LYS A 128 -25.61 4.58 9.70
C LYS A 128 -24.95 4.90 8.35
N ASP A 129 -23.95 5.78 8.33
CA ASP A 129 -23.33 6.31 7.12
C ASP A 129 -21.96 5.68 6.78
N ALA A 130 -21.37 4.94 7.72
CA ALA A 130 -20.14 4.19 7.45
C ALA A 130 -20.48 2.91 6.71
N LYS A 131 -20.02 2.79 5.45
CA LYS A 131 -20.02 1.52 4.68
C LYS A 131 -19.10 0.44 5.29
N SER A 132 -18.67 0.60 6.54
CA SER A 132 -17.77 -0.25 7.32
C SER A 132 -18.29 -0.36 8.75
N LEU A 133 -18.37 -1.57 9.28
CA LEU A 133 -18.63 -1.83 10.71
C LEU A 133 -17.49 -1.19 11.53
N ASP A 134 -17.81 -0.29 12.46
CA ASP A 134 -16.88 0.14 13.53
C ASP A 134 -16.92 -0.92 14.65
N TYR A 135 -16.39 -2.13 14.37
CA TYR A 135 -16.35 -3.23 15.34
C TYR A 135 -15.52 -2.89 16.58
N TYR A 136 -14.69 -1.86 16.48
CA TYR A 136 -13.90 -1.32 17.57
C TYR A 136 -14.76 -0.79 18.73
N ASN A 137 -16.01 -0.36 18.47
CA ASN A 137 -16.95 -0.01 19.55
C ASN A 137 -17.34 -1.25 20.36
N VAL A 138 -17.62 -2.38 19.72
CA VAL A 138 -17.93 -3.63 20.44
C VAL A 138 -16.69 -4.15 21.17
N GLU A 139 -15.53 -4.13 20.54
CA GLU A 139 -14.29 -4.59 21.18
C GLU A 139 -13.86 -3.71 22.35
N SER A 140 -13.96 -2.38 22.22
CA SER A 140 -13.68 -1.46 23.33
C SER A 140 -14.70 -1.63 24.47
N ALA A 141 -15.96 -1.91 24.17
CA ALA A 141 -16.95 -2.27 25.18
C ALA A 141 -16.62 -3.58 25.89
N LEU A 142 -16.11 -4.59 25.16
CA LEU A 142 -15.66 -5.86 25.76
C LEU A 142 -14.44 -5.68 26.65
N ILE A 143 -13.47 -4.86 26.22
CA ILE A 143 -12.32 -4.51 27.05
C ILE A 143 -12.81 -3.80 28.31
N ALA A 144 -13.68 -2.81 28.20
CA ALA A 144 -14.24 -2.12 29.35
C ALA A 144 -15.06 -3.02 30.28
N TYR A 145 -15.84 -3.96 29.74
CA TYR A 145 -16.55 -4.98 30.50
C TYR A 145 -15.57 -5.87 31.28
N LEU A 146 -14.50 -6.30 30.61
CA LEU A 146 -13.49 -7.17 31.19
C LEU A 146 -12.58 -6.46 32.18
N THR A 147 -12.31 -5.17 32.04
CA THR A 147 -11.42 -4.45 32.98
C THR A 147 -12.19 -3.70 34.06
N GLY A 148 -13.45 -3.34 33.80
CA GLY A 148 -14.20 -2.37 34.60
C GLY A 148 -13.65 -0.94 34.50
N LYS A 149 -12.85 -0.66 33.46
CA LYS A 149 -12.11 0.60 33.29
C LYS A 149 -12.32 1.17 31.90
N VAL A 150 -12.40 2.50 31.84
CA VAL A 150 -12.58 3.27 30.60
C VAL A 150 -11.57 4.40 30.58
N ASN A 151 -10.63 4.31 29.65
CA ASN A 151 -9.58 5.29 29.40
C ASN A 151 -9.26 5.33 27.89
N GLY A 152 -8.34 6.19 27.46
CA GLY A 152 -8.02 6.37 26.05
C GLY A 152 -7.51 5.11 25.37
N LEU A 153 -6.78 4.26 26.11
CA LEU A 153 -6.28 2.99 25.59
C LEU A 153 -7.43 2.01 25.30
N THR A 154 -8.52 2.05 26.07
CA THR A 154 -9.70 1.20 25.85
C THR A 154 -10.26 1.34 24.43
N PHE A 155 -10.27 2.56 23.88
CA PHE A 155 -10.80 2.84 22.55
C PHE A 155 -9.81 2.54 21.43
N VAL A 156 -8.52 2.69 21.71
CA VAL A 156 -7.46 2.61 20.70
C VAL A 156 -6.84 1.22 20.61
N PHE A 157 -6.87 0.44 21.68
CA PHE A 157 -6.29 -0.91 21.69
C PHE A 157 -6.90 -1.85 20.64
N PRO A 158 -8.21 -1.85 20.37
CA PRO A 158 -8.78 -2.61 19.24
C PRO A 158 -8.18 -2.24 17.88
N LEU A 159 -7.72 -0.99 17.74
CA LEU A 159 -7.09 -0.46 16.53
C LEU A 159 -5.61 -0.82 16.40
N LEU A 160 -5.03 -1.56 17.35
CA LEU A 160 -3.64 -1.99 17.25
C LEU A 160 -3.39 -2.86 16.01
N GLY A 161 -4.43 -3.57 15.54
CA GLY A 161 -4.40 -4.25 14.25
C GLY A 161 -4.15 -3.29 13.08
N GLU A 162 -4.68 -2.07 13.16
CA GLU A 162 -4.53 -1.03 12.13
C GLU A 162 -3.22 -0.25 12.18
N LEU A 163 -2.44 -0.33 13.26
CA LEU A 163 -1.13 0.31 13.39
C LEU A 163 -0.23 0.02 12.17
N TYR A 164 -0.34 -1.18 11.61
CA TYR A 164 0.47 -1.64 10.48
C TYR A 164 -0.26 -1.55 9.13
N PHE A 165 -1.45 -0.96 9.08
CA PHE A 165 -2.28 -0.82 7.88
C PHE A 165 -2.54 0.64 7.47
N ARG A 166 -2.18 1.62 8.31
CA ARG A 166 -2.46 3.04 8.10
C ARG A 166 -1.33 3.78 7.38
N GLY A 167 -1.68 4.67 6.47
CA GLY A 167 -0.74 5.68 5.96
C GLY A 167 -0.34 6.64 7.09
N ALA A 168 0.86 7.21 7.01
CA ALA A 168 1.40 8.09 8.04
C ALA A 168 0.55 9.37 8.17
N ASP A 169 -0.23 9.46 9.23
CA ASP A 169 -0.82 10.72 9.67
C ASP A 169 -0.26 11.05 11.07
N TYR A 170 1.05 11.28 11.11
CA TYR A 170 1.72 11.70 12.34
C TYR A 170 1.26 13.12 12.68
N SER A 171 0.28 13.24 13.58
CA SER A 171 -0.35 14.52 13.93
C SER A 171 0.54 15.44 14.78
N GLY A 172 1.80 15.07 15.03
CA GLY A 172 2.77 15.95 15.68
C GLY A 172 2.58 16.13 17.19
N LEU A 173 1.71 15.33 17.82
CA LEU A 173 1.45 15.43 19.26
C LEU A 173 2.72 15.21 20.09
N SER A 174 2.91 16.05 21.09
CA SER A 174 3.91 15.85 22.13
C SER A 174 3.57 14.64 23.01
N PHE A 175 4.58 14.07 23.64
CA PHE A 175 4.39 12.97 24.60
C PHE A 175 3.44 13.35 25.75
N GLY A 176 3.47 14.62 26.18
CA GLY A 176 2.54 15.13 27.20
C GLY A 176 1.08 15.12 26.74
N GLU A 177 0.82 15.47 25.48
CA GLU A 177 -0.53 15.43 24.88
C GLU A 177 -1.03 14.00 24.74
N LEU A 178 -0.17 13.06 24.29
CA LEU A 178 -0.50 11.64 24.23
C LEU A 178 -0.89 11.07 25.60
N LEU A 179 -0.14 11.42 26.64
CA LEU A 179 -0.46 11.02 28.02
C LEU A 179 -1.79 11.59 28.51
N SER A 180 -2.20 12.77 28.04
CA SER A 180 -3.51 13.32 28.35
C SER A 180 -4.65 12.55 27.67
N LEU A 181 -4.43 12.10 26.43
CA LEU A 181 -5.38 11.29 25.67
C LEU A 181 -5.51 9.89 26.24
N VAL A 182 -4.42 9.29 26.73
CA VAL A 182 -4.40 7.97 27.38
C VAL A 182 -5.31 7.88 28.61
N ASP A 183 -5.44 8.96 29.38
CA ASP A 183 -6.36 9.03 30.52
C ASP A 183 -7.76 9.57 30.14
N SER A 184 -7.93 10.04 28.89
CA SER A 184 -9.16 10.69 28.44
C SER A 184 -10.32 9.69 28.30
N ARG A 185 -11.53 10.20 28.52
CA ARG A 185 -12.80 9.53 28.16
C ARG A 185 -13.54 10.24 27.02
N ASP A 186 -12.95 11.31 26.50
CA ASP A 186 -13.47 12.10 25.39
C ASP A 186 -13.16 11.36 24.08
N VAL A 187 -14.13 10.57 23.62
CA VAL A 187 -13.98 9.69 22.46
C VAL A 187 -13.78 10.49 21.18
N SER A 188 -14.42 11.65 21.06
CA SER A 188 -14.23 12.55 19.92
C SER A 188 -12.77 13.00 19.82
N LYS A 189 -12.16 13.45 20.92
CA LYS A 189 -10.73 13.82 20.92
C LYS A 189 -9.80 12.64 20.63
N ILE A 190 -10.13 11.45 21.13
CA ILE A 190 -9.34 10.25 20.86
C ILE A 190 -9.42 9.87 19.38
N LYS A 191 -10.62 9.92 18.78
CA LYS A 191 -10.84 9.67 17.36
C LYS A 191 -10.17 10.71 16.46
N GLU A 192 -10.17 11.99 16.86
CA GLU A 192 -9.43 13.05 16.15
C GLU A 192 -7.91 12.80 16.12
N GLN A 193 -7.38 12.11 17.13
CA GLN A 193 -5.94 11.86 17.32
C GLN A 193 -5.59 10.38 17.23
N GLU A 194 -6.45 9.61 16.57
CA GLU A 194 -6.43 8.16 16.61
C GLU A 194 -5.12 7.57 16.07
N GLY A 195 -4.60 8.12 14.96
CA GLY A 195 -3.31 7.69 14.39
C GLY A 195 -2.16 7.80 15.38
N SER A 196 -2.01 8.97 16.03
CA SER A 196 -0.95 9.20 17.02
C SER A 196 -1.13 8.36 18.29
N MET A 197 -2.38 8.11 18.70
CA MET A 197 -2.66 7.20 19.81
C MET A 197 -2.32 5.75 19.46
N VAL A 198 -2.65 5.30 18.25
CA VAL A 198 -2.29 3.96 17.76
C VAL A 198 -0.77 3.78 17.72
N ASP A 199 -0.02 4.76 17.19
CA ASP A 199 1.44 4.79 17.22
C ASP A 199 1.99 4.69 18.66
N PHE A 200 1.33 5.40 19.59
CA PHE A 200 1.70 5.38 20.99
C PHE A 200 1.47 4.01 21.65
N VAL A 201 0.34 3.35 21.40
CA VAL A 201 0.11 1.98 21.85
C VAL A 201 1.12 1.03 21.21
N GLY A 202 1.43 1.22 19.92
CA GLY A 202 2.47 0.50 19.19
C GLY A 202 3.83 0.59 19.86
N PHE A 203 4.24 1.80 20.24
CA PHE A 203 5.44 2.05 21.05
C PHE A 203 5.41 1.26 22.36
N LEU A 204 4.31 1.33 23.11
CA LEU A 204 4.20 0.66 24.41
C LEU A 204 4.31 -0.86 24.27
N VAL A 205 3.65 -1.44 23.26
CA VAL A 205 3.74 -2.87 22.95
C VAL A 205 5.17 -3.23 22.51
N HIS A 206 5.78 -2.44 21.63
CA HIS A 206 7.14 -2.69 21.13
C HIS A 206 8.17 -2.65 22.26
N LYS A 207 8.07 -1.65 23.14
CA LYS A 207 9.08 -1.38 24.16
C LYS A 207 8.88 -2.20 25.43
N TYR A 208 7.64 -2.35 25.87
CA TYR A 208 7.32 -2.93 27.18
C TYR A 208 6.51 -4.23 27.09
N GLY A 209 6.08 -4.63 25.89
CA GLY A 209 5.35 -5.86 25.65
C GLY A 209 3.85 -5.77 25.91
N ILE A 210 3.09 -6.66 25.27
CA ILE A 210 1.62 -6.68 25.34
C ILE A 210 1.09 -6.83 26.78
N GLY A 211 1.79 -7.58 27.64
CA GLY A 211 1.39 -7.77 29.03
C GLY A 211 1.44 -6.48 29.86
N GLU A 212 2.32 -5.53 29.54
CA GLU A 212 2.31 -4.22 30.20
C GLU A 212 1.10 -3.40 29.74
N VAL A 213 0.81 -3.40 28.45
CA VAL A 213 -0.34 -2.66 27.89
C VAL A 213 -1.66 -3.19 28.42
N LEU A 214 -1.81 -4.51 28.59
CA LEU A 214 -2.98 -5.09 29.23
C LEU A 214 -3.13 -4.61 30.69
N ARG A 215 -2.03 -4.50 31.45
CA ARG A 215 -2.07 -3.91 32.80
C ARG A 215 -2.43 -2.42 32.79
N LEU A 216 -2.03 -1.68 31.75
CA LEU A 216 -2.43 -0.29 31.57
C LEU A 216 -3.93 -0.15 31.27
N LEU A 217 -4.57 -1.13 30.63
CA LEU A 217 -6.02 -1.17 30.42
C LEU A 217 -6.81 -1.42 31.72
N GLU A 218 -6.16 -1.95 32.77
CA GLU A 218 -6.77 -2.23 34.08
C GLU A 218 -6.66 -1.07 35.09
N THR A 219 -6.13 0.10 34.67
CA THR A 219 -5.99 1.29 35.53
C THR A 219 -6.82 2.48 35.05
N ASP A 220 -7.26 3.31 36.00
CA ASP A 220 -7.96 4.58 35.71
C ASP A 220 -7.01 5.69 35.21
N THR A 221 -5.71 5.57 35.51
CA THR A 221 -4.71 6.60 35.15
C THR A 221 -3.44 5.99 34.57
N PRO A 222 -3.51 5.33 33.40
CA PRO A 222 -2.33 4.74 32.76
C PRO A 222 -1.20 5.74 32.54
N SER A 223 -1.51 7.04 32.36
CA SER A 223 -0.48 8.07 32.20
C SER A 223 0.49 8.15 33.39
N LYS A 224 0.04 7.91 34.63
CA LYS A 224 0.91 7.93 35.82
C LYS A 224 1.92 6.80 35.80
N ILE A 225 1.49 5.62 35.35
CA ILE A 225 2.34 4.44 35.21
C ILE A 225 3.35 4.69 34.09
N ILE A 226 2.90 5.17 32.93
CA ILE A 226 3.77 5.46 31.78
C ILE A 226 4.81 6.54 32.13
N LYS A 227 4.42 7.61 32.85
CA LYS A 227 5.35 8.65 33.34
C LYS A 227 6.41 8.11 34.31
N SER A 228 6.13 7.00 35.00
CA SER A 228 7.09 6.37 35.91
C SER A 228 8.10 5.47 35.19
N LEU A 229 7.86 5.14 33.91
CA LEU A 229 8.78 4.36 33.10
C LEU A 229 10.02 5.21 32.75
N PRO A 230 11.25 4.67 32.93
CA PRO A 230 12.46 5.43 32.70
C PRO A 230 12.61 5.76 31.21
N ASN A 231 12.84 7.04 30.90
CA ASN A 231 13.09 7.56 29.55
C ASN A 231 11.95 7.38 28.53
N ALA A 232 10.72 7.10 28.95
CA ALA A 232 9.62 6.77 28.04
C ALA A 232 9.39 7.81 26.93
N GLU A 233 9.51 9.10 27.22
CA GLU A 233 9.40 10.17 26.22
C GLU A 233 10.52 10.12 25.18
N LYS A 234 11.75 9.94 25.63
CA LYS A 234 12.91 9.85 24.74
C LYS A 234 12.80 8.60 23.84
N GLU A 235 12.43 7.48 24.43
CA GLU A 235 12.26 6.20 23.75
C GLU A 235 11.09 6.24 22.75
N TYR A 236 9.99 6.93 23.07
CA TYR A 236 8.91 7.17 22.14
C TYR A 236 9.37 7.99 20.93
N ASN A 237 10.10 9.08 21.14
CA ASN A 237 10.62 9.91 20.03
C ASN A 237 11.64 9.14 19.16
N GLU A 238 12.46 8.29 19.76
CA GLU A 238 13.35 7.37 19.05
C GLU A 238 12.57 6.34 18.26
N PHE A 239 11.52 5.75 18.85
CA PHE A 239 10.61 4.82 18.19
C PHE A 239 9.93 5.48 16.98
N ILE A 240 9.32 6.66 17.11
CA ILE A 240 8.66 7.35 16.00
C ILE A 240 9.65 7.67 14.87
N ARG A 241 10.85 8.15 15.21
CA ARG A 241 11.88 8.42 14.19
C ARG A 241 12.34 7.15 13.49
N TRP A 242 12.50 6.05 14.22
CA TRP A 242 12.86 4.75 13.65
C TRP A 242 11.72 4.17 12.80
N PHE A 243 10.50 4.16 13.34
CA PHE A 243 9.30 3.59 12.75
C PHE A 243 8.97 4.30 11.43
N TRP A 244 8.89 5.63 11.45
CA TRP A 244 8.60 6.45 10.26
C TRP A 244 9.83 6.80 9.40
N GLY A 245 11.04 6.66 9.93
CA GLY A 245 12.30 6.90 9.21
C GLY A 245 12.79 5.71 8.38
N GLY A 246 11.98 4.68 8.19
CA GLY A 246 12.35 3.49 7.41
C GLY A 246 13.16 2.45 8.18
N GLY A 247 13.26 2.55 9.50
CA GLY A 247 13.90 1.55 10.35
C GLY A 247 13.24 0.17 10.28
N ILE A 248 11.96 0.12 9.92
CA ILE A 248 11.24 -1.13 9.56
C ILE A 248 11.83 -1.75 8.29
N LEU A 249 12.27 -0.93 7.32
CA LEU A 249 12.81 -1.35 6.03
C LEU A 249 14.30 -1.74 6.13
N GLU A 250 15.12 -1.03 6.90
CA GLU A 250 16.54 -1.37 7.08
C GLU A 250 16.73 -2.78 7.69
N GLY A 251 15.98 -3.11 8.75
CA GLY A 251 16.04 -4.45 9.36
C GLY A 251 15.55 -5.58 8.45
N SER A 252 14.78 -5.27 7.40
CA SER A 252 14.31 -6.26 6.43
C SER A 252 15.37 -6.71 5.42
N SER A 253 16.46 -5.93 5.27
CA SER A 253 17.50 -6.14 4.25
C SER A 253 18.59 -7.15 4.64
N GLU A 254 18.59 -7.63 5.89
CA GLU A 254 19.58 -8.58 6.45
C GLU A 254 19.13 -10.06 6.45
N LEU A 255 18.01 -10.39 5.80
CA LEU A 255 17.44 -11.75 5.77
C LEU A 255 17.98 -12.59 4.59
N GLU A 256 18.90 -13.52 4.85
CA GLU A 256 19.53 -14.30 3.77
C GLU A 256 18.72 -15.54 3.30
N GLU A 257 17.94 -16.22 4.16
CA GLU A 257 17.15 -17.40 3.75
C GLU A 257 16.05 -17.82 4.76
N MET A 258 14.90 -18.31 4.28
CA MET A 258 13.83 -18.91 5.09
C MET A 258 13.29 -20.19 4.44
N ASN A 259 13.37 -21.32 5.15
CA ASN A 259 12.90 -22.63 4.66
C ASN A 259 11.59 -23.04 5.35
N LEU A 260 10.49 -23.08 4.58
CA LEU A 260 9.17 -23.51 5.03
C LEU A 260 8.85 -24.88 4.41
N THR A 261 8.75 -25.92 5.23
CA THR A 261 8.40 -27.28 4.77
C THR A 261 7.00 -27.63 5.26
N VAL A 262 6.05 -27.74 4.34
CA VAL A 262 4.69 -28.24 4.64
C VAL A 262 4.65 -29.72 4.28
N SER A 263 4.49 -30.57 5.29
CA SER A 263 4.31 -32.02 5.12
C SER A 263 2.84 -32.35 5.32
N VAL A 264 2.22 -32.95 4.30
CA VAL A 264 0.85 -33.46 4.35
C VAL A 264 0.92 -34.94 3.98
N ASP A 265 0.35 -35.83 4.79
CA ASP A 265 0.25 -37.25 4.43
C ASP A 265 -1.00 -37.54 3.58
N GLU A 266 -1.00 -38.73 2.97
CA GLU A 266 -1.96 -39.15 1.94
C GLU A 266 -3.42 -39.25 2.44
N GLU A 267 -3.64 -39.45 3.73
CA GLU A 267 -4.99 -39.54 4.34
C GLU A 267 -5.55 -38.14 4.65
N SER A 268 -4.66 -37.17 4.87
CA SER A 268 -5.00 -35.79 5.26
C SER A 268 -5.30 -34.86 4.08
N ALA A 269 -5.14 -35.33 2.84
CA ALA A 269 -5.36 -34.52 1.63
C ALA A 269 -6.84 -34.37 1.23
N PHE A 270 -7.75 -35.20 1.77
CA PHE A 270 -9.17 -35.20 1.39
C PHE A 270 -10.12 -34.69 2.50
N PHE A 271 -9.67 -34.59 3.75
CA PHE A 271 -10.44 -34.06 4.87
C PHE A 271 -9.60 -33.07 5.68
N LEU A 272 -9.73 -31.77 5.42
CA LEU A 272 -9.15 -30.67 6.21
C LEU A 272 -9.84 -30.50 7.60
N ALA A 273 -10.32 -31.57 8.22
CA ALA A 273 -11.15 -31.50 9.43
C ALA A 273 -10.42 -31.84 10.73
N ASN A 274 -9.20 -32.39 10.71
CA ASN A 274 -8.35 -32.51 11.89
C ASN A 274 -6.90 -32.72 11.45
N GLY A 275 -6.03 -31.73 11.67
CA GLY A 275 -4.61 -31.86 11.36
C GLY A 275 -3.77 -30.94 12.24
N SER A 276 -2.72 -31.49 12.84
CA SER A 276 -1.64 -30.74 13.48
C SER A 276 -0.56 -30.46 12.43
N PHE A 277 -0.13 -29.20 12.30
CA PHE A 277 1.01 -28.85 11.46
C PHE A 277 2.24 -28.65 12.35
N LYS A 278 3.36 -29.30 11.99
CA LYS A 278 4.65 -29.07 12.64
C LYS A 278 5.47 -28.14 11.78
N VAL A 279 5.96 -27.06 12.39
CA VAL A 279 6.85 -26.13 11.71
C VAL A 279 8.17 -26.09 12.47
N ASN A 280 9.24 -26.47 11.78
CA ASN A 280 10.59 -26.50 12.33
C ASN A 280 11.29 -25.17 12.02
N TYR A 281 11.73 -24.47 13.07
CA TYR A 281 12.46 -23.21 12.96
C TYR A 281 13.87 -23.37 13.54
N THR A 282 14.89 -22.89 12.83
CA THR A 282 16.29 -23.02 13.26
C THR A 282 16.95 -21.69 13.68
N LYS A 283 16.27 -20.54 13.60
CA LYS A 283 16.77 -19.24 14.12
C LYS A 283 15.63 -18.30 14.59
N GLU A 284 16.03 -17.20 15.24
CA GLU A 284 15.34 -16.31 16.20
C GLU A 284 14.08 -15.55 15.74
N TYR A 285 13.23 -16.08 14.85
CA TYR A 285 12.08 -15.31 14.34
C TYR A 285 10.75 -16.09 14.28
N TYR A 286 9.65 -15.35 14.45
CA TYR A 286 8.30 -15.85 14.76
C TYR A 286 7.38 -15.89 13.53
N PRO A 287 6.60 -16.96 13.31
CA PRO A 287 5.53 -16.97 12.32
C PRO A 287 4.20 -16.46 12.89
N VAL A 288 3.41 -15.76 12.07
CA VAL A 288 1.96 -15.66 12.24
C VAL A 288 1.32 -16.25 10.99
N PHE A 289 0.35 -17.14 11.19
CA PHE A 289 -0.39 -17.77 10.11
C PHE A 289 -1.78 -17.14 10.00
N PHE A 290 -2.09 -16.58 8.83
CA PHE A 290 -3.48 -16.35 8.43
C PHE A 290 -3.94 -17.54 7.63
N LYS A 291 -4.97 -18.24 8.12
CA LYS A 291 -5.68 -19.21 7.32
C LYS A 291 -7.15 -18.82 7.32
N ASN A 292 -7.60 -18.23 6.22
CA ASN A 292 -9.02 -18.23 5.90
C ASN A 292 -9.39 -19.68 5.51
N VAL A 293 -9.90 -20.46 6.45
CA VAL A 293 -10.49 -21.76 6.13
C VAL A 293 -11.95 -21.52 5.79
N TYR A 294 -12.31 -21.75 4.53
CA TYR A 294 -13.70 -21.84 4.13
C TYR A 294 -14.28 -23.14 4.68
N LEU A 295 -15.03 -23.06 5.77
CA LEU A 295 -15.89 -24.14 6.22
C LEU A 295 -17.33 -23.83 5.87
N ASN A 296 -17.91 -24.72 5.08
CA ASN A 296 -19.32 -24.73 4.76
C ASN A 296 -20.11 -25.12 6.02
N VAL A 297 -20.63 -24.12 6.74
CA VAL A 297 -21.49 -24.32 7.90
C VAL A 297 -22.93 -24.42 7.42
N LYS A 298 -23.43 -25.65 7.36
CA LYS A 298 -24.72 -26.00 6.77
C LYS A 298 -25.96 -25.48 7.54
N ALA A 299 -25.81 -24.83 8.69
CA ALA A 299 -26.93 -24.48 9.58
C ALA A 299 -27.44 -23.03 9.49
N MET A 300 -26.91 -22.20 8.58
CA MET A 300 -27.40 -20.83 8.36
C MET A 300 -27.47 -20.59 6.84
N ASP A 301 -28.59 -20.07 6.34
CA ASP A 301 -28.96 -19.90 4.92
C ASP A 301 -28.13 -18.91 4.11
N ILE A 302 -26.89 -18.68 4.53
CA ILE A 302 -26.04 -17.59 4.08
C ILE A 302 -24.61 -18.07 4.20
N GLN A 303 -23.81 -17.89 3.15
CA GLN A 303 -22.38 -18.18 3.21
C GLN A 303 -21.71 -17.12 4.09
N TYR A 304 -21.08 -17.56 5.18
CA TYR A 304 -20.28 -16.69 6.04
C TYR A 304 -18.78 -16.84 5.73
N LEU A 305 -18.08 -15.70 5.77
CA LEU A 305 -16.64 -15.61 5.76
C LEU A 305 -16.15 -15.62 7.21
N GLN A 306 -15.35 -16.60 7.61
CA GLN A 306 -14.70 -16.61 8.91
C GLN A 306 -13.21 -16.32 8.72
N SER A 307 -12.76 -15.19 9.28
CA SER A 307 -11.34 -14.86 9.45
C SER A 307 -10.91 -15.39 10.81
N PHE A 308 -9.82 -16.15 10.85
CA PHE A 308 -9.12 -16.45 12.09
C PHE A 308 -7.79 -15.71 12.10
N THR A 309 -7.55 -14.95 13.17
CA THR A 309 -6.23 -14.41 13.50
C THR A 309 -5.69 -15.19 14.68
N PHE A 310 -4.58 -15.90 14.50
CA PHE A 310 -3.87 -16.52 15.61
C PHE A 310 -2.75 -15.59 16.06
N LEU A 311 -2.85 -15.07 17.29
CA LEU A 311 -1.73 -14.45 17.98
C LEU A 311 -0.98 -15.56 18.76
N LEU A 312 0.23 -15.91 18.34
CA LEU A 312 1.06 -16.84 19.11
C LEU A 312 1.64 -16.12 20.34
N PRO A 313 1.56 -16.71 21.55
CA PRO A 313 2.11 -16.09 22.74
C PRO A 313 3.65 -16.05 22.69
N TYR A 314 4.20 -15.00 23.29
CA TYR A 314 5.63 -14.61 23.39
C TYR A 314 6.59 -15.67 23.98
N GLU A 315 6.09 -16.82 24.47
CA GLU A 315 6.91 -17.80 25.16
C GLU A 315 7.70 -18.72 24.21
N ARG A 316 9.02 -18.61 24.26
CA ARG A 316 10.01 -19.36 23.45
C ARG A 316 9.81 -20.88 23.54
N LYS A 317 9.36 -21.52 22.45
CA LYS A 317 9.35 -22.97 22.27
C LYS A 317 10.02 -23.40 20.95
N ASN A 318 10.73 -24.52 20.96
CA ASN A 318 11.41 -25.08 19.78
C ASN A 318 10.44 -25.68 18.75
N VAL A 319 9.24 -26.03 19.20
CA VAL A 319 8.14 -26.56 18.40
C VAL A 319 6.86 -25.98 18.97
N TYR A 320 6.05 -25.37 18.13
CA TYR A 320 4.68 -25.00 18.47
C TYR A 320 3.75 -26.02 17.83
N GLU A 321 2.89 -26.63 18.65
CA GLU A 321 1.83 -27.51 18.19
C GLU A 321 0.52 -26.75 18.26
N LEU A 322 -0.09 -26.52 17.10
CA LEU A 322 -1.38 -25.86 16.97
C LEU A 322 -2.46 -26.93 16.84
N SER A 323 -3.35 -27.00 17.84
CA SER A 323 -4.49 -27.92 17.86
C SER A 323 -5.78 -27.14 17.61
N TYR A 324 -6.58 -27.60 16.65
CA TYR A 324 -7.91 -27.06 16.35
C TYR A 324 -8.98 -28.09 16.76
N ILE A 325 -10.10 -27.64 17.34
CA ILE A 325 -11.23 -28.49 17.74
C ILE A 325 -12.53 -27.78 17.35
N GLY A 326 -13.35 -28.37 16.47
CA GLY A 326 -14.69 -27.88 16.10
C GLY A 326 -15.65 -29.02 15.74
N ASN A 327 -16.93 -28.91 16.11
CA ASN A 327 -17.99 -29.91 15.85
C ASN A 327 -18.82 -29.54 14.61
N PHE A 328 -19.14 -30.50 13.75
CA PHE A 328 -20.03 -30.33 12.59
C PHE A 328 -21.41 -30.97 12.83
N SER A 329 -22.50 -30.24 12.56
CA SER A 329 -23.82 -30.82 12.29
C SER A 329 -24.41 -30.23 11.00
N ILE A 330 -25.05 -31.08 10.18
CA ILE A 330 -25.35 -30.89 8.75
C ILE A 330 -26.88 -30.83 8.53
N GLN A 331 -27.42 -29.79 7.85
CA GLN A 331 -28.70 -29.77 7.09
C GLN A 331 -28.68 -28.70 5.96
N PRO A 332 -29.62 -28.64 4.99
CA PRO A 332 -29.36 -28.08 3.64
C PRO A 332 -30.14 -26.80 3.28
N LEU A 333 -29.58 -25.95 2.39
CA LEU A 333 -30.22 -24.71 1.90
C LEU A 333 -29.94 -24.35 0.42
N THR A 334 -30.79 -23.47 -0.13
CA THR A 334 -31.21 -23.30 -1.54
C THR A 334 -30.95 -21.90 -2.12
N TYR A 335 -30.65 -21.84 -3.42
CA TYR A 335 -30.77 -20.70 -4.38
C TYR A 335 -30.71 -19.24 -3.87
N ASP A 336 -29.58 -18.55 -4.08
CA ASP A 336 -29.56 -17.26 -4.80
C ASP A 336 -28.14 -16.85 -5.25
N GLU A 337 -28.08 -15.95 -6.23
CA GLU A 337 -26.96 -15.66 -7.13
C GLU A 337 -25.74 -14.95 -6.51
N GLY A 338 -24.54 -15.28 -7.00
CA GLY A 338 -23.37 -14.38 -7.00
C GLY A 338 -22.44 -14.43 -5.79
N ILE A 339 -21.55 -15.44 -5.72
CA ILE A 339 -20.41 -15.44 -4.78
C ILE A 339 -19.14 -15.89 -5.52
N ASN A 340 -18.07 -15.09 -5.41
CA ASN A 340 -16.72 -15.38 -5.93
C ASN A 340 -15.78 -15.75 -4.76
N TYR A 341 -14.92 -16.75 -4.95
CA TYR A 341 -13.96 -17.23 -3.95
C TYR A 341 -12.60 -16.54 -4.12
N PHE A 342 -11.92 -16.16 -3.03
CA PHE A 342 -10.55 -15.62 -3.04
C PHE A 342 -9.64 -16.41 -2.08
N LEU A 343 -8.39 -16.63 -2.48
CA LEU A 343 -7.31 -17.14 -1.64
C LEU A 343 -6.25 -16.03 -1.55
N SER A 344 -5.93 -15.54 -0.35
CA SER A 344 -4.75 -14.69 -0.14
C SER A 344 -3.93 -15.21 1.03
N GLY A 345 -2.62 -15.26 0.85
CA GLY A 345 -1.63 -15.51 1.90
C GLY A 345 -0.64 -14.35 1.90
N MET A 346 -0.28 -13.86 3.09
CA MET A 346 0.59 -12.70 3.27
C MET A 346 1.75 -13.06 4.20
N PHE A 347 2.95 -12.60 3.89
CA PHE A 347 4.13 -12.82 4.73
C PHE A 347 4.25 -11.71 5.77
N MET A 348 4.61 -12.07 7.02
CA MET A 348 4.98 -11.11 8.06
C MET A 348 6.47 -11.26 8.36
N THR A 349 7.15 -10.13 8.54
CA THR A 349 8.56 -10.08 8.95
C THR A 349 8.67 -10.25 10.47
N PRO A 350 9.88 -10.47 11.03
CA PRO A 350 10.12 -10.73 12.45
C PRO A 350 9.51 -9.77 13.48
N ASN A 351 9.08 -8.58 13.06
CA ASN A 351 8.54 -7.53 13.92
C ASN A 351 7.05 -7.22 13.63
N LEU A 352 6.31 -8.20 13.10
CA LEU A 352 4.85 -8.18 12.91
C LEU A 352 4.30 -7.11 11.93
N THR A 353 5.01 -6.83 10.83
CA THR A 353 4.48 -5.99 9.75
C THR A 353 3.57 -6.82 8.83
N LEU A 354 2.31 -6.41 8.69
CA LEU A 354 1.37 -6.94 7.70
C LEU A 354 1.49 -6.17 6.37
N LEU A 355 1.53 -6.91 5.26
CA LEU A 355 1.70 -6.37 3.92
C LEU A 355 0.34 -6.28 3.21
N PHE A 356 -0.30 -5.11 3.17
CA PHE A 356 -1.45 -4.84 2.30
C PHE A 356 -1.01 -4.10 1.03
N ASP A 357 -1.50 -4.55 -0.12
CA ASP A 357 -1.05 -4.18 -1.48
C ASP A 357 -1.18 -2.68 -1.86
N TYR A 358 -1.83 -1.82 -1.08
CA TYR A 358 -2.26 -0.51 -1.59
C TYR A 358 -1.80 0.76 -0.85
N TYR A 359 -1.36 0.72 0.42
CA TYR A 359 -1.11 1.98 1.15
C TYR A 359 0.16 2.04 2.01
N LEU A 360 0.87 0.92 2.23
CA LEU A 360 2.09 0.90 3.04
C LEU A 360 3.27 0.20 2.39
N PHE A 361 3.15 -0.23 1.14
CA PHE A 361 4.31 -0.56 0.36
C PHE A 361 4.94 0.74 -0.16
N PRO A 362 6.15 1.08 0.31
CA PRO A 362 7.11 1.40 -0.71
C PRO A 362 7.11 0.24 -1.71
N LYS A 363 6.66 0.41 -2.97
CA LYS A 363 6.88 -0.59 -4.05
C LYS A 363 8.33 -1.08 -3.84
N PRO A 364 8.58 -2.36 -3.52
CA PRO A 364 9.81 -2.73 -2.82
C PRO A 364 11.05 -2.22 -3.55
N ALA A 365 11.75 -1.26 -2.94
CA ALA A 365 13.11 -0.94 -3.31
C ALA A 365 13.93 -2.17 -2.94
N ALA A 366 14.18 -3.03 -3.93
CA ALA A 366 14.72 -4.38 -3.79
C ALA A 366 13.75 -5.38 -3.14
N GLN A 367 13.01 -6.13 -3.96
CA GLN A 367 12.49 -7.44 -3.58
C GLN A 367 13.67 -8.37 -3.20
N GLN A 368 14.02 -8.46 -1.92
CA GLN A 368 14.55 -9.71 -1.39
C GLN A 368 13.35 -10.63 -1.16
N LEU A 369 12.95 -11.31 -2.24
CA LEU A 369 12.07 -12.46 -2.11
C LEU A 369 12.87 -13.54 -1.38
N PRO A 370 12.32 -14.18 -0.33
CA PRO A 370 12.95 -15.36 0.23
C PRO A 370 13.22 -16.35 -0.90
N LYS A 371 14.48 -16.75 -1.10
CA LYS A 371 14.81 -17.90 -1.95
C LYS A 371 14.40 -19.15 -1.18
N GLY A 372 13.16 -19.56 -1.38
CA GLY A 372 12.63 -20.82 -0.87
C GLY A 372 11.66 -21.39 -1.89
N GLY A 373 11.87 -22.65 -2.30
CA GLY A 373 10.94 -23.35 -3.18
C GLY A 373 9.74 -23.87 -2.39
N ILE A 374 8.52 -23.65 -2.88
CA ILE A 374 7.34 -24.35 -2.37
C ILE A 374 7.28 -25.70 -3.10
N LYS A 375 7.60 -26.78 -2.39
CA LYS A 375 7.47 -28.14 -2.94
C LYS A 375 6.06 -28.67 -2.66
N VAL A 376 5.17 -28.57 -3.65
CA VAL A 376 3.86 -29.24 -3.61
C VAL A 376 4.01 -30.62 -4.26
N VAL A 377 4.01 -31.67 -3.44
CA VAL A 377 4.12 -33.05 -3.93
C VAL A 377 2.72 -33.60 -4.20
N SER A 378 2.34 -33.68 -5.48
CA SER A 378 1.18 -34.45 -5.95
C SER A 378 1.69 -35.70 -6.69
N LYS A 379 1.12 -36.88 -6.40
CA LYS A 379 1.59 -38.16 -6.99
C LYS A 379 1.45 -38.25 -8.51
N ASN A 380 0.76 -37.32 -9.19
CA ASN A 380 0.55 -37.41 -10.64
C ASN A 380 1.30 -36.40 -11.52
N THR A 381 2.15 -35.54 -10.95
CA THR A 381 3.33 -34.89 -11.56
C THR A 381 3.85 -33.89 -10.52
N PRO A 382 5.14 -33.94 -10.13
CA PRO A 382 5.70 -32.92 -9.25
C PRO A 382 5.69 -31.55 -9.95
N ILE A 383 4.84 -30.63 -9.50
CA ILE A 383 4.99 -29.21 -9.84
C ILE A 383 6.00 -28.64 -8.85
N THR A 384 7.25 -28.65 -9.26
CA THR A 384 8.31 -27.93 -8.56
C THR A 384 8.34 -26.53 -9.15
N THR A 385 7.79 -25.54 -8.45
CA THR A 385 7.97 -24.15 -8.84
C THR A 385 9.07 -23.54 -7.98
N THR A 386 10.23 -23.33 -8.59
CA THR A 386 11.28 -22.45 -8.08
C THR A 386 11.02 -21.05 -8.64
N LEU A 387 9.98 -20.38 -8.14
CA LEU A 387 9.75 -18.98 -8.46
C LEU A 387 9.57 -18.18 -7.17
N PRO A 388 10.10 -16.95 -7.14
CA PRO A 388 9.94 -16.08 -5.98
C PRO A 388 8.43 -15.86 -5.72
N SER A 389 8.02 -15.90 -4.45
CA SER A 389 6.63 -15.88 -3.99
C SER A 389 5.69 -15.04 -4.88
N GLN A 390 4.77 -15.71 -5.57
CA GLN A 390 3.68 -15.04 -6.28
C GLN A 390 2.35 -15.31 -5.57
N ALA A 391 1.45 -14.32 -5.61
CA ALA A 391 0.06 -14.50 -5.28
C ALA A 391 -0.57 -15.51 -6.26
N VAL A 392 -1.21 -16.55 -5.74
CA VAL A 392 -2.00 -17.50 -6.54
C VAL A 392 -3.38 -16.88 -6.75
N PHE A 393 -3.68 -16.46 -7.97
CA PHE A 393 -4.99 -15.91 -8.30
C PHE A 393 -5.94 -17.02 -8.74
N LEU A 394 -7.06 -17.16 -8.02
CA LEU A 394 -8.17 -18.03 -8.42
C LEU A 394 -9.35 -17.14 -8.82
N VAL A 395 -9.83 -17.31 -10.05
CA VAL A 395 -11.04 -16.66 -10.54
C VAL A 395 -12.05 -17.74 -10.90
N THR A 396 -13.20 -17.73 -10.24
CA THR A 396 -14.30 -18.68 -10.47
C THR A 396 -15.56 -17.94 -10.83
N GLY A 397 -16.37 -18.48 -11.74
CA GLY A 397 -17.62 -17.86 -12.13
C GLY A 397 -18.20 -18.51 -13.39
N ARG A 398 -19.44 -18.15 -13.74
CA ARG A 398 -20.02 -18.52 -15.03
C ARG A 398 -19.56 -17.54 -16.09
N PHE A 399 -18.39 -17.83 -16.66
CA PHE A 399 -17.83 -17.03 -17.73
C PHE A 399 -18.22 -17.57 -19.10
N LYS A 400 -18.48 -16.65 -20.02
CA LYS A 400 -18.37 -16.90 -21.45
C LYS A 400 -16.94 -16.56 -21.86
N THR A 401 -16.48 -17.16 -22.95
CA THR A 401 -15.08 -17.03 -23.38
C THR A 401 -14.97 -16.69 -24.85
N PHE A 402 -14.06 -15.78 -25.18
CA PHE A 402 -13.45 -15.70 -26.50
C PHE A 402 -12.01 -16.18 -26.43
N LYS A 403 -11.52 -16.73 -27.54
CA LYS A 403 -10.12 -17.11 -27.72
C LYS A 403 -9.61 -16.56 -29.03
N SER A 404 -8.38 -16.08 -29.05
CA SER A 404 -7.68 -15.69 -30.27
C SER A 404 -6.17 -15.82 -30.06
N PHE A 405 -5.41 -15.53 -31.10
CA PHE A 405 -3.95 -15.53 -31.06
C PHE A 405 -3.43 -14.19 -31.58
N VAL A 406 -2.46 -13.62 -30.88
CA VAL A 406 -1.78 -12.38 -31.26
C VAL A 406 -0.28 -12.63 -31.22
N ASN A 407 0.38 -12.60 -32.37
CA ASN A 407 1.82 -12.86 -32.53
C ASN A 407 2.33 -14.09 -31.74
N GLY A 408 1.59 -15.20 -31.79
CA GLY A 408 1.94 -16.44 -31.10
C GLY A 408 1.49 -16.54 -29.63
N THR A 409 0.92 -15.47 -29.07
CA THR A 409 0.30 -15.48 -27.73
C THR A 409 -1.19 -15.83 -27.83
N GLU A 410 -1.62 -16.92 -27.19
CA GLU A 410 -3.04 -17.25 -27.01
C GLU A 410 -3.65 -16.25 -26.02
N VAL A 411 -4.70 -15.55 -26.43
CA VAL A 411 -5.44 -14.62 -25.57
C VAL A 411 -6.83 -15.20 -25.30
N GLU A 412 -7.08 -15.51 -24.04
CA GLU A 412 -8.36 -16.04 -23.56
C GLU A 412 -9.13 -14.95 -22.79
N PHE A 413 -10.25 -14.50 -23.32
CA PHE A 413 -11.07 -13.45 -22.72
C PHE A 413 -12.32 -14.02 -22.08
N TYR A 414 -12.36 -14.01 -20.76
CA TYR A 414 -13.45 -14.46 -19.91
C TYR A 414 -14.35 -13.28 -19.53
N TYR A 415 -15.66 -13.42 -19.66
CA TYR A 415 -16.60 -12.34 -19.32
C TYR A 415 -17.93 -12.86 -18.76
N THR A 416 -18.59 -12.02 -17.96
CA THR A 416 -19.90 -12.30 -17.35
C THR A 416 -21.05 -11.79 -18.24
N ASN A 417 -22.30 -12.19 -17.95
CA ASN A 417 -23.46 -11.83 -18.80
C ASN A 417 -23.86 -10.34 -18.75
N ASP A 418 -23.33 -9.59 -17.79
CA ASP A 418 -23.55 -8.16 -17.56
C ASP A 418 -22.76 -7.23 -18.51
N VAL A 419 -21.90 -7.80 -19.35
CA VAL A 419 -21.11 -7.06 -20.33
C VAL A 419 -21.97 -6.75 -21.57
N GLU A 420 -22.27 -5.47 -21.79
CA GLU A 420 -23.12 -5.02 -22.90
C GLU A 420 -22.52 -5.22 -24.29
N SER A 421 -21.18 -5.28 -24.42
CA SER A 421 -20.50 -5.39 -25.73
C SER A 421 -19.19 -6.19 -25.63
N PRO A 422 -19.24 -7.47 -25.26
CA PRO A 422 -18.04 -8.27 -24.96
C PRO A 422 -17.17 -8.49 -26.20
N ALA A 423 -17.75 -8.55 -27.39
CA ALA A 423 -17.01 -8.65 -28.65
C ALA A 423 -16.19 -7.38 -28.96
N THR A 424 -16.74 -6.19 -28.67
CA THR A 424 -16.04 -4.92 -28.86
C THR A 424 -14.85 -4.82 -27.91
N VAL A 425 -15.06 -5.15 -26.64
CA VAL A 425 -13.99 -5.16 -25.63
C VAL A 425 -12.93 -6.21 -25.97
N PHE A 426 -13.33 -7.38 -26.47
CA PHE A 426 -12.37 -8.39 -26.90
C PHE A 426 -11.51 -7.88 -28.06
N LYS A 427 -12.11 -7.24 -29.08
CA LYS A 427 -11.34 -6.60 -30.17
C LYS A 427 -10.37 -5.54 -29.66
N GLN A 428 -10.80 -4.69 -28.71
CA GLN A 428 -9.92 -3.70 -28.07
C GLN A 428 -8.79 -4.36 -27.27
N SER A 429 -9.06 -5.52 -26.66
CA SER A 429 -8.03 -6.32 -25.99
C SER A 429 -7.00 -6.84 -26.97
N LEU A 430 -7.43 -7.42 -28.10
CA LEU A 430 -6.50 -7.88 -29.14
C LEU A 430 -5.67 -6.72 -29.72
N SER A 431 -6.29 -5.54 -29.89
CA SER A 431 -5.57 -4.33 -30.32
C SER A 431 -4.49 -3.92 -29.32
N ALA A 432 -4.84 -3.85 -28.02
CA ALA A 432 -3.88 -3.55 -26.96
C ALA A 432 -2.73 -4.59 -26.87
N PHE A 433 -2.99 -5.87 -27.15
CA PHE A 433 -1.96 -6.90 -27.24
C PHE A 433 -1.03 -6.70 -28.43
N ASN A 434 -1.56 -6.36 -29.61
CA ASN A 434 -0.73 -6.05 -30.77
C ASN A 434 0.21 -4.89 -30.43
N THR A 435 -0.33 -3.80 -29.90
CA THR A 435 0.46 -2.64 -29.46
C THR A 435 1.49 -3.03 -28.40
N ALA A 436 1.10 -3.76 -27.34
CA ALA A 436 2.03 -4.17 -26.29
C ALA A 436 3.23 -4.95 -26.85
N LEU A 437 2.98 -5.88 -27.78
CA LEU A 437 4.01 -6.72 -28.40
C LEU A 437 4.89 -5.98 -29.41
N GLU A 438 4.56 -4.76 -29.81
CA GLU A 438 5.49 -3.87 -30.53
C GLU A 438 6.55 -3.24 -29.62
N TRP A 439 6.26 -3.15 -28.32
CA TRP A 439 7.10 -2.45 -27.35
C TRP A 439 7.84 -3.41 -26.41
N PHE A 440 7.21 -4.49 -25.97
CA PHE A 440 7.77 -5.41 -24.99
C PHE A 440 7.19 -6.82 -25.12
N GLU A 441 7.98 -7.81 -24.74
CA GLU A 441 7.55 -9.20 -24.65
C GLU A 441 6.72 -9.46 -23.38
N LEU A 442 5.67 -10.27 -23.54
CA LEU A 442 4.88 -10.76 -22.43
C LEU A 442 5.50 -12.06 -21.87
N PRO A 443 5.44 -12.29 -20.55
CA PRO A 443 6.09 -13.43 -19.91
C PRO A 443 5.38 -14.78 -20.12
N SER A 444 4.27 -14.80 -20.85
CA SER A 444 3.46 -15.99 -21.09
C SER A 444 2.94 -16.02 -22.52
N SER A 445 2.97 -17.21 -23.13
CA SER A 445 2.35 -17.48 -24.43
C SER A 445 0.85 -17.78 -24.34
N ASN A 446 0.29 -17.88 -23.13
CA ASN A 446 -1.15 -17.95 -22.89
C ASN A 446 -1.52 -16.90 -21.84
N PHE A 447 -2.32 -15.91 -22.23
CA PHE A 447 -2.70 -14.79 -21.39
C PHE A 447 -4.22 -14.75 -21.25
N ARG A 448 -4.68 -14.63 -20.00
CA ARG A 448 -6.11 -14.63 -19.64
C ARG A 448 -6.54 -13.23 -19.26
N ILE A 449 -7.68 -12.80 -19.78
CA ILE A 449 -8.31 -11.54 -19.42
C ILE A 449 -9.67 -11.88 -18.82
N VAL A 450 -9.92 -11.46 -17.58
CA VAL A 450 -11.22 -11.59 -16.94
C VAL A 450 -11.86 -10.22 -16.89
N TYR A 451 -12.95 -10.07 -17.63
CA TYR A 451 -13.76 -8.86 -17.64
C TYR A 451 -15.00 -9.04 -16.78
N THR A 452 -15.21 -8.15 -15.81
CA THR A 452 -16.42 -8.17 -14.97
C THR A 452 -16.92 -6.76 -14.64
N ARG A 453 -18.25 -6.61 -14.53
CA ARG A 453 -18.91 -5.37 -14.10
C ARG A 453 -19.17 -5.34 -12.58
N GLY A 454 -18.86 -6.43 -11.87
CA GLY A 454 -19.12 -6.64 -10.45
C GLY A 454 -18.40 -5.65 -9.50
N PRO A 455 -18.60 -5.79 -8.18
CA PRO A 455 -18.08 -4.88 -7.15
C PRO A 455 -16.58 -5.09 -6.88
N ILE A 456 -15.76 -5.27 -7.93
CA ILE A 456 -14.32 -5.12 -7.76
C ILE A 456 -14.06 -3.67 -7.35
N LYS A 457 -13.49 -3.48 -6.14
CA LYS A 457 -13.09 -2.18 -5.57
C LYS A 457 -11.91 -1.58 -6.35
N GLU A 458 -11.05 -2.42 -6.92
CA GLU A 458 -9.89 -2.03 -7.70
C GLU A 458 -10.17 -2.01 -9.22
N TYR A 459 -9.53 -1.07 -9.92
CA TYR A 459 -9.75 -0.89 -11.35
C TYR A 459 -9.14 -2.01 -12.20
N THR A 460 -8.08 -2.68 -11.72
CA THR A 460 -7.38 -3.73 -12.50
C THR A 460 -6.44 -4.57 -11.63
N TYR A 461 -6.67 -5.89 -11.52
CA TYR A 461 -5.67 -6.84 -10.99
C TYR A 461 -4.81 -7.39 -12.11
N ARG A 462 -3.52 -7.60 -11.81
CA ARG A 462 -2.50 -7.98 -12.80
C ARG A 462 -1.58 -9.02 -12.23
N SER A 463 -1.39 -10.09 -12.98
CA SER A 463 -0.28 -11.02 -12.81
C SER A 463 0.46 -11.19 -14.14
N ARG A 464 1.36 -12.15 -14.23
CA ARG A 464 2.16 -12.36 -15.44
C ARG A 464 1.35 -12.88 -16.63
N ASP A 465 0.28 -13.61 -16.38
CA ASP A 465 -0.54 -14.29 -17.38
C ASP A 465 -2.05 -14.06 -17.19
N LEU A 466 -2.44 -13.20 -16.26
CA LEU A 466 -3.83 -12.89 -15.95
C LEU A 466 -4.03 -11.39 -15.70
N LEU A 467 -5.01 -10.81 -16.37
CA LEU A 467 -5.51 -9.45 -16.18
C LEU A 467 -6.99 -9.50 -15.79
N ILE A 468 -7.34 -9.04 -14.59
CA ILE A 468 -8.74 -8.86 -14.19
C ILE A 468 -9.08 -7.39 -14.34
N TYR A 469 -10.05 -7.08 -15.17
CA TYR A 469 -10.31 -5.72 -15.62
C TYR A 469 -11.76 -5.32 -15.37
N LYS A 470 -11.93 -4.13 -14.76
CA LYS A 470 -13.21 -3.45 -14.60
C LYS A 470 -13.10 -2.05 -15.21
N PRO A 471 -13.80 -1.77 -16.33
CA PRO A 471 -13.66 -0.48 -16.98
C PRO A 471 -14.28 0.64 -16.18
N LYS A 472 -13.56 1.77 -16.17
CA LYS A 472 -14.12 3.09 -15.92
C LYS A 472 -14.28 3.75 -17.30
N SER A 473 -15.52 3.94 -17.75
CA SER A 473 -15.87 4.86 -18.86
C SER A 473 -14.97 4.86 -20.11
N GLY A 474 -15.36 4.12 -21.15
CA GLY A 474 -15.05 4.43 -22.57
C GLY A 474 -13.65 4.15 -23.13
N TYR A 475 -12.58 4.15 -22.34
CA TYR A 475 -11.19 4.03 -22.83
C TYR A 475 -10.57 2.63 -22.66
N HIS A 476 -11.28 1.59 -23.08
CA HIS A 476 -10.91 0.19 -22.79
C HIS A 476 -9.51 -0.20 -23.27
N GLU A 477 -9.11 0.21 -24.46
CA GLU A 477 -7.85 -0.21 -25.08
C GLU A 477 -6.60 0.31 -24.34
N LEU A 478 -6.56 1.61 -23.99
CA LEU A 478 -5.44 2.18 -23.24
C LEU A 478 -5.31 1.59 -21.83
N TYR A 479 -6.42 1.36 -21.14
CA TYR A 479 -6.37 0.72 -19.83
C TYR A 479 -5.93 -0.75 -19.91
N LEU A 480 -6.27 -1.44 -20.99
CA LEU A 480 -5.77 -2.80 -21.25
C LEU A 480 -4.27 -2.78 -21.54
N LEU A 481 -3.79 -1.84 -22.38
CA LEU A 481 -2.36 -1.65 -22.64
C LEU A 481 -1.60 -1.32 -21.35
N TRP A 482 -2.14 -0.45 -20.49
CA TRP A 482 -1.63 -0.19 -19.16
C TRP A 482 -1.60 -1.46 -18.30
N GLY A 483 -2.66 -2.26 -18.35
CA GLY A 483 -2.73 -3.57 -17.71
C GLY A 483 -1.58 -4.50 -18.11
N LEU A 484 -1.33 -4.60 -19.42
CA LEU A 484 -0.29 -5.45 -20.01
C LEU A 484 1.12 -4.94 -19.69
N TYR A 485 1.34 -3.63 -19.77
CA TYR A 485 2.60 -3.00 -19.38
C TYR A 485 3.00 -3.36 -17.94
N TYR A 486 2.05 -3.28 -16.99
CA TYR A 486 2.32 -3.67 -15.61
C TYR A 486 2.43 -5.20 -15.42
N SER A 487 1.79 -5.99 -16.28
CA SER A 487 1.97 -7.45 -16.29
C SER A 487 3.39 -7.83 -16.73
N TRP A 488 3.94 -7.10 -17.71
CA TRP A 488 5.34 -7.17 -18.11
C TRP A 488 6.27 -6.74 -16.97
N LEU A 489 6.05 -5.59 -16.33
CA LEU A 489 6.86 -5.15 -15.20
C LEU A 489 6.87 -6.16 -14.03
N ASN A 490 5.75 -6.85 -13.78
CA ASN A 490 5.63 -7.89 -12.76
C ASN A 490 6.37 -9.20 -13.13
N SER A 491 6.93 -9.28 -14.33
CA SER A 491 7.70 -10.44 -14.78
C SER A 491 9.16 -10.42 -14.37
N PHE A 492 9.69 -9.29 -13.90
CA PHE A 492 11.07 -9.12 -13.47
C PHE A 492 11.17 -8.25 -12.22
N LYS A 493 12.32 -8.29 -11.55
CA LYS A 493 12.62 -7.46 -10.38
C LYS A 493 13.31 -6.18 -10.85
N ILE A 494 12.83 -5.01 -10.42
CA ILE A 494 13.47 -3.73 -10.74
C ILE A 494 14.48 -3.37 -9.65
N LYS A 495 15.69 -2.92 -10.03
CA LYS A 495 16.66 -2.40 -9.08
C LYS A 495 16.14 -1.14 -8.38
N PRO A 496 16.46 -0.89 -7.09
CA PRO A 496 16.03 0.31 -6.37
C PRO A 496 16.23 1.62 -7.14
N LYS A 497 17.43 1.82 -7.73
CA LYS A 497 17.77 3.03 -8.49
C LYS A 497 16.81 3.32 -9.67
N ASP A 498 16.09 2.31 -10.15
CA ASP A 498 15.18 2.37 -11.29
C ASP A 498 13.70 2.35 -10.87
N ALA A 499 13.39 2.51 -9.57
CA ALA A 499 12.01 2.50 -9.06
C ALA A 499 11.09 3.58 -9.67
N TRP A 500 11.68 4.62 -10.28
CA TRP A 500 10.97 5.68 -10.98
C TRP A 500 10.48 5.28 -12.39
N VAL A 501 11.08 4.25 -12.99
CA VAL A 501 10.83 3.85 -14.39
C VAL A 501 9.38 3.43 -14.66
N PRO A 502 8.75 2.56 -13.83
CA PRO A 502 7.37 2.10 -14.06
C PRO A 502 6.35 3.21 -14.31
N ASP A 503 6.44 4.28 -13.53
CA ASP A 503 5.46 5.37 -13.58
C ASP A 503 5.86 6.41 -14.66
N SER A 504 7.11 6.38 -15.14
CA SER A 504 7.69 7.36 -16.06
C SER A 504 7.71 6.92 -17.53
N LEU A 505 7.87 5.63 -17.80
CA LEU A 505 7.93 5.08 -19.15
C LEU A 505 6.54 4.94 -19.78
N PHE A 506 5.53 4.52 -19.02
CA PHE A 506 4.19 4.33 -19.58
C PHE A 506 3.58 5.59 -20.24
N PRO A 507 3.69 6.81 -19.65
CA PRO A 507 3.20 8.01 -20.31
C PRO A 507 3.91 8.35 -21.64
N LEU A 508 5.14 7.85 -21.86
CA LEU A 508 5.80 7.92 -23.17
C LEU A 508 5.03 7.07 -24.17
N LEU A 509 4.81 5.79 -23.83
CA LEU A 509 4.10 4.83 -24.68
C LEU A 509 2.70 5.36 -25.00
N GLU A 510 1.93 5.75 -23.98
CA GLU A 510 0.61 6.35 -24.14
C GLU A 510 0.64 7.60 -25.03
N GLY A 511 1.63 8.47 -24.85
CA GLY A 511 1.81 9.68 -25.66
C GLY A 511 2.10 9.39 -27.12
N VAL A 512 2.89 8.35 -27.42
CA VAL A 512 3.18 7.89 -28.79
C VAL A 512 1.92 7.29 -29.42
N GLU A 513 1.27 6.34 -28.75
CA GLU A 513 0.06 5.66 -29.25
C GLU A 513 -1.10 6.63 -29.53
N LEU A 514 -1.25 7.66 -28.70
CA LEU A 514 -2.26 8.69 -28.90
C LEU A 514 -1.88 9.77 -29.92
N ASN A 515 -0.65 9.76 -30.43
CA ASN A 515 -0.06 10.86 -31.21
C ASN A 515 -0.15 12.21 -30.46
N ARG A 516 0.12 12.18 -29.16
CA ARG A 516 0.04 13.33 -28.24
C ARG A 516 1.30 13.54 -27.43
N LEU A 517 2.43 12.96 -27.84
CA LEU A 517 3.69 13.01 -27.10
C LEU A 517 4.13 14.46 -26.76
N GLY A 518 3.90 15.40 -27.67
CA GLY A 518 4.16 16.83 -27.43
C GLY A 518 3.31 17.46 -26.32
N ASP A 519 2.04 17.06 -26.20
CA ASP A 519 1.14 17.52 -25.13
C ASP A 519 1.60 16.99 -23.77
N TYR A 520 1.96 15.70 -23.72
CA TYR A 520 2.49 15.05 -22.52
C TYR A 520 3.76 15.72 -22.05
N ARG A 521 4.68 16.04 -22.97
CA ARG A 521 5.90 16.80 -22.66
C ARG A 521 5.61 18.18 -22.10
N LYS A 522 4.74 18.97 -22.73
CA LYS A 522 4.36 20.30 -22.23
C LYS A 522 3.76 20.21 -20.82
N SER A 523 2.87 19.24 -20.60
CA SER A 523 2.24 18.98 -19.29
C SER A 523 3.26 18.58 -18.23
N ALA A 524 4.14 17.63 -18.51
CA ALA A 524 5.18 17.17 -17.60
C ALA A 524 6.15 18.30 -17.24
N LEU A 525 6.62 19.07 -18.22
CA LEU A 525 7.52 20.21 -17.99
C LEU A 525 6.85 21.31 -17.15
N TYR A 526 5.59 21.65 -17.45
CA TYR A 526 4.83 22.60 -16.67
C TYR A 526 4.68 22.15 -15.21
N LYS A 527 4.21 20.92 -14.98
CA LYS A 527 4.00 20.39 -13.64
C LYS A 527 5.30 20.25 -12.86
N TYR A 528 6.39 19.85 -13.52
CA TYR A 528 7.70 19.80 -12.91
C TYR A 528 8.19 21.19 -12.46
N ARG A 529 8.02 22.22 -13.30
CA ARG A 529 8.36 23.61 -12.95
C ARG A 529 7.49 24.14 -11.80
N VAL A 530 6.22 23.79 -11.76
CA VAL A 530 5.31 24.12 -10.65
C VAL A 530 5.81 23.48 -9.36
N ASN A 531 6.14 22.20 -9.38
CA ASN A 531 6.65 21.50 -8.20
C ASN A 531 7.97 22.08 -7.70
N LEU A 532 8.91 22.43 -8.59
CA LEU A 532 10.16 23.09 -8.19
C LEU A 532 9.96 24.51 -7.64
N ARG A 533 8.95 25.24 -8.11
CA ARG A 533 8.63 26.57 -7.58
C ARG A 533 8.02 26.47 -6.19
N ASP A 534 7.05 25.58 -6.03
CA ASP A 534 6.28 25.44 -4.79
C ASP A 534 7.08 24.66 -3.72
N PHE A 535 8.01 23.81 -4.16
CA PHE A 535 8.87 22.99 -3.32
C PHE A 535 10.30 22.95 -3.88
N PRO A 536 11.14 23.98 -3.64
CA PRO A 536 12.48 24.10 -4.23
C PRO A 536 13.41 22.89 -4.03
N ASP A 537 13.20 22.14 -2.94
CA ASP A 537 14.05 21.00 -2.57
C ASP A 537 13.74 19.72 -3.36
N VAL A 538 12.76 19.70 -4.28
CA VAL A 538 12.30 18.44 -4.94
C VAL A 538 13.02 18.06 -6.23
N GLY A 539 14.09 18.78 -6.56
CA GLY A 539 14.91 18.53 -7.74
C GLY A 539 15.86 17.34 -7.61
N TYR A 540 15.46 16.21 -7.03
CA TYR A 540 16.38 15.09 -6.75
C TYR A 540 16.88 14.35 -8.02
N PRO A 541 18.04 13.66 -7.93
CA PRO A 541 18.44 12.65 -8.92
C PRO A 541 17.41 11.53 -9.04
N LEU A 542 17.17 11.03 -10.26
CA LEU A 542 16.24 9.91 -10.48
C LEU A 542 16.74 8.62 -9.83
N ILE A 543 18.06 8.38 -9.86
CA ILE A 543 18.68 7.19 -9.25
C ILE A 543 18.51 7.13 -7.72
N GLU A 544 18.20 8.25 -7.08
CA GLU A 544 17.89 8.30 -5.65
C GLU A 544 16.39 8.16 -5.38
N GLY A 545 15.59 7.91 -6.42
CA GLY A 545 14.13 7.95 -6.31
C GLY A 545 13.55 6.99 -5.32
N TYR A 546 14.16 5.82 -5.16
CA TYR A 546 13.76 4.84 -4.15
C TYR A 546 13.71 5.40 -2.72
N ARG A 547 14.48 6.44 -2.40
CA ARG A 547 14.49 7.09 -1.08
C ARG A 547 13.24 7.93 -0.84
N TYR A 548 12.59 8.40 -1.90
CA TYR A 548 11.55 9.42 -1.84
C TYR A 548 10.23 9.02 -2.49
N PHE A 549 10.24 7.97 -3.33
CA PHE A 549 9.07 7.50 -4.06
C PHE A 549 7.92 7.08 -3.13
N TYR A 550 8.24 6.86 -1.86
CA TYR A 550 7.37 6.39 -0.79
C TYR A 550 7.27 7.38 0.36
N SER A 551 7.73 8.60 0.13
CA SER A 551 7.37 9.70 1.00
C SER A 551 5.89 10.02 0.85
N ASP A 552 5.24 10.41 1.94
CA ASP A 552 3.83 10.88 1.94
C ASP A 552 3.65 12.17 1.14
N LYS A 553 4.78 12.80 0.76
CA LYS A 553 4.87 13.96 -0.10
C LYS A 553 4.66 13.55 -1.56
N SER A 554 3.39 13.36 -1.93
CA SER A 554 2.95 13.00 -3.30
C SER A 554 3.56 13.86 -4.42
N TRP A 555 3.93 15.12 -4.13
CA TRP A 555 4.58 16.02 -5.07
C TRP A 555 6.05 15.66 -5.35
N ILE A 556 6.77 15.03 -4.42
CA ILE A 556 8.13 14.53 -4.66
C ILE A 556 8.07 13.40 -5.68
N ARG A 557 7.26 12.37 -5.42
CA ARG A 557 7.01 11.27 -6.36
C ARG A 557 6.60 11.79 -7.73
N SER A 558 5.64 12.71 -7.78
CA SER A 558 5.16 13.31 -9.04
C SER A 558 6.27 14.04 -9.78
N SER A 559 7.14 14.79 -9.09
CA SER A 559 8.30 15.46 -9.70
C SER A 559 9.26 14.48 -10.35
N MET A 560 9.52 13.35 -9.69
CA MET A 560 10.37 12.29 -10.23
C MET A 560 9.76 11.64 -11.45
N VAL A 561 8.45 11.36 -11.43
CA VAL A 561 7.73 10.82 -12.59
C VAL A 561 7.80 11.77 -13.78
N TYR A 562 7.58 13.07 -13.57
CA TYR A 562 7.66 14.05 -14.67
C TYR A 562 9.08 14.15 -15.24
N LYS A 563 10.10 14.20 -14.40
CA LYS A 563 11.50 14.20 -14.87
C LYS A 563 11.89 12.89 -15.55
N GLY A 564 11.44 11.75 -15.03
CA GLY A 564 11.64 10.44 -15.63
C GLY A 564 11.01 10.34 -17.02
N PHE A 565 9.76 10.80 -17.16
CA PHE A 565 9.11 10.91 -18.46
C PHE A 565 9.91 11.81 -19.42
N LEU A 566 10.37 12.99 -18.96
CA LEU A 566 11.17 13.91 -19.79
C LEU A 566 12.51 13.30 -20.22
N THR A 567 13.09 12.44 -19.37
CA THR A 567 14.30 11.66 -19.68
C THR A 567 14.02 10.67 -20.81
N PHE A 568 12.97 9.85 -20.67
CA PHE A 568 12.57 8.91 -21.72
C PHE A 568 12.16 9.61 -23.02
N TYR A 569 11.47 10.75 -22.94
CA TYR A 569 11.16 11.58 -24.09
C TYR A 569 12.43 11.98 -24.84
N LEU A 570 13.46 12.45 -24.12
CA LEU A 570 14.70 12.88 -24.75
C LEU A 570 15.44 11.72 -25.41
N LEU A 571 15.51 10.57 -24.74
CA LEU A 571 16.08 9.33 -25.30
C LEU A 571 15.33 8.88 -26.55
N TYR A 572 14.00 8.88 -26.51
CA TYR A 572 13.14 8.54 -27.64
C TYR A 572 13.39 9.45 -28.84
N THR A 573 13.44 10.77 -28.62
CA THR A 573 13.73 11.72 -29.70
C THR A 573 15.15 11.62 -30.25
N GLN A 574 16.12 11.24 -29.42
CA GLN A 574 17.52 11.10 -29.85
C GLN A 574 17.76 9.79 -30.60
N ALA A 575 17.22 8.68 -30.10
CA ALA A 575 17.42 7.35 -30.66
C ALA A 575 16.53 7.07 -31.87
N GLY A 576 15.34 7.70 -31.93
CA GLY A 576 14.31 7.39 -32.90
C GLY A 576 13.40 6.24 -32.45
N GLU A 577 12.18 6.20 -32.98
CA GLU A 577 11.12 5.25 -32.58
C GLU A 577 11.54 3.79 -32.79
N GLU A 578 12.04 3.45 -33.98
CA GLU A 578 12.41 2.07 -34.33
C GLU A 578 13.49 1.52 -33.38
N ALA A 579 14.57 2.28 -33.17
CA ALA A 579 15.64 1.88 -32.27
C ALA A 579 15.15 1.74 -30.82
N PHE A 580 14.21 2.59 -30.40
CA PHE A 580 13.61 2.53 -29.06
C PHE A 580 12.73 1.29 -28.89
N LYS A 581 11.85 0.99 -29.86
CA LYS A 581 11.01 -0.21 -29.86
C LYS A 581 11.86 -1.49 -29.88
N GLU A 582 12.87 -1.55 -30.73
CA GLU A 582 13.79 -2.69 -30.80
C GLU A 582 14.55 -2.89 -29.49
N ALA A 583 15.10 -1.82 -28.91
CA ALA A 583 15.83 -1.90 -27.65
C ALA A 583 14.92 -2.32 -26.50
N LEU A 584 13.69 -1.77 -26.41
CA LEU A 584 12.76 -2.13 -25.34
C LEU A 584 12.28 -3.58 -25.47
N THR A 585 12.04 -4.03 -26.70
CA THR A 585 11.67 -5.43 -26.99
C THR A 585 12.79 -6.38 -26.62
N GLU A 586 14.03 -6.12 -27.05
CA GLU A 586 15.18 -6.98 -26.72
C GLU A 586 15.48 -6.95 -25.21
N PHE A 587 15.46 -5.77 -24.57
CA PHE A 587 15.58 -5.65 -23.12
C PHE A 587 14.51 -6.45 -22.38
N SER A 588 13.25 -6.33 -22.79
CA SER A 588 12.13 -7.04 -22.16
C SER A 588 12.32 -8.55 -22.17
N ARG A 589 12.79 -9.12 -23.29
CA ARG A 589 13.12 -10.54 -23.42
C ARG A 589 14.25 -10.96 -22.47
N GLU A 590 15.27 -10.13 -22.36
CA GLU A 590 16.45 -10.43 -21.56
C GLU A 590 16.18 -10.42 -20.05
N VAL A 591 15.29 -9.55 -19.59
CA VAL A 591 15.04 -9.33 -18.16
C VAL A 591 13.93 -10.18 -17.56
N ILE A 592 13.05 -10.80 -18.38
CA ILE A 592 11.98 -11.67 -17.88
C ILE A 592 12.54 -12.71 -16.89
N PHE A 593 11.94 -12.77 -15.71
CA PHE A 593 12.32 -13.61 -14.56
C PHE A 593 13.70 -13.33 -13.95
N LYS A 594 14.30 -12.17 -14.23
CA LYS A 594 15.59 -11.72 -13.67
C LYS A 594 15.44 -10.39 -12.93
N GLU A 595 16.54 -9.90 -12.39
CA GLU A 595 16.65 -8.52 -11.95
C GLU A 595 17.05 -7.65 -13.14
N ALA A 596 16.29 -6.58 -13.39
CA ALA A 596 16.49 -5.62 -14.47
C ALA A 596 17.29 -4.41 -13.98
N ASP A 597 18.29 -4.02 -14.77
CA ASP A 597 19.02 -2.76 -14.64
C ASP A 597 18.70 -1.90 -15.86
N PHE A 598 18.13 -0.71 -15.68
CA PHE A 598 17.81 0.14 -16.83
C PHE A 598 19.02 0.85 -17.43
N ASP A 599 20.21 0.75 -16.82
CA ASP A 599 21.46 1.08 -17.50
C ASP A 599 21.68 0.15 -18.71
N ASP A 600 21.35 -1.15 -18.58
CA ASP A 600 21.47 -2.13 -19.68
C ASP A 600 20.50 -1.77 -20.83
N PHE A 601 19.30 -1.28 -20.51
CA PHE A 601 18.36 -0.75 -21.52
C PHE A 601 18.96 0.45 -22.27
N ALA A 602 19.58 1.40 -21.55
CA ALA A 602 20.20 2.57 -22.17
C ALA A 602 21.39 2.19 -23.07
N GLU A 603 22.21 1.22 -22.65
CA GLU A 603 23.31 0.68 -23.46
C GLU A 603 22.80 0.01 -24.74
N LEU A 604 21.75 -0.80 -24.61
CA LEU A 604 21.09 -1.43 -25.74
C LEU A 604 20.49 -0.39 -26.69
N LEU A 605 19.85 0.65 -26.16
CA LEU A 605 19.30 1.75 -26.95
C LEU A 605 20.40 2.52 -27.71
N ALA A 606 21.54 2.80 -27.07
CA ALA A 606 22.69 3.43 -27.72
C ALA A 606 23.23 2.55 -28.86
N LYS A 607 23.33 1.24 -28.64
CA LYS A 607 23.74 0.26 -29.65
C LYS A 607 22.76 0.19 -30.83
N LYS A 608 21.45 0.16 -30.57
CA LYS A 608 20.41 0.06 -31.60
C LYS A 608 20.26 1.33 -32.43
N SER A 609 20.40 2.49 -31.79
CA SER A 609 20.38 3.79 -32.48
C SER A 609 21.68 4.10 -33.21
N GLY A 610 22.79 3.44 -32.83
CA GLY A 610 24.13 3.79 -33.32
C GLY A 610 24.62 5.16 -32.79
N ASP A 611 24.03 5.67 -31.71
CA ASP A 611 24.36 6.97 -31.14
C ASP A 611 24.81 6.86 -29.67
N GLU A 612 26.12 7.00 -29.44
CA GLU A 612 26.73 7.01 -28.11
C GLU A 612 26.23 8.16 -27.22
N LYS A 613 25.65 9.22 -27.80
CA LYS A 613 25.06 10.34 -27.05
C LYS A 613 23.89 9.92 -26.17
N VAL A 614 23.21 8.82 -26.51
CA VAL A 614 22.14 8.23 -25.68
C VAL A 614 22.63 7.93 -24.27
N MET A 615 23.85 7.40 -24.12
CA MET A 615 24.44 7.11 -22.81
C MET A 615 24.79 8.37 -22.03
N LEU A 616 25.24 9.43 -22.72
CA LEU A 616 25.52 10.71 -22.07
C LEU A 616 24.23 11.35 -21.54
N ILE A 617 23.14 11.29 -22.33
CA ILE A 617 21.80 11.72 -21.91
C ILE A 617 21.36 10.91 -20.70
N TRP A 618 21.34 9.58 -20.80
CA TRP A 618 20.92 8.70 -19.71
C TRP A 618 21.66 9.03 -18.41
N LYS A 619 22.99 9.03 -18.45
CA LYS A 619 23.83 9.28 -17.27
C LYS A 619 23.55 10.64 -16.65
N THR A 620 23.52 11.71 -17.44
CA THR A 620 23.35 13.06 -16.88
C THR A 620 21.93 13.30 -16.38
N TRP A 621 20.91 12.80 -17.07
CA TRP A 621 19.51 13.03 -16.73
C TRP A 621 19.03 12.21 -15.52
N THR A 622 19.61 11.02 -15.31
CA THR A 622 19.28 10.19 -14.14
C THR A 622 20.04 10.59 -12.88
N THR A 623 21.28 11.08 -13.01
CA THR A 623 22.15 11.36 -11.85
C THR A 623 22.17 12.81 -11.38
N LYS A 624 21.96 13.79 -12.27
CA LYS A 624 22.00 15.20 -11.86
C LYS A 624 20.66 15.63 -11.28
N PRO A 625 20.64 16.49 -10.25
CA PRO A 625 19.42 17.11 -9.76
C PRO A 625 18.83 18.08 -10.80
N ALA A 626 17.52 18.34 -10.68
CA ALA A 626 16.78 19.31 -11.51
C ALA A 626 16.72 18.97 -13.02
N LEU A 627 16.69 20.00 -13.88
CA LEU A 627 16.68 19.96 -15.35
C LEU A 627 17.72 20.98 -15.87
N PRO A 628 18.11 20.96 -17.16
CA PRO A 628 19.07 21.93 -17.71
C PRO A 628 18.63 23.39 -17.50
N ASN A 629 19.58 24.26 -17.13
CA ASN A 629 19.38 25.68 -16.86
C ASN A 629 20.34 26.51 -17.73
N LEU A 630 19.85 26.87 -18.91
CA LEU A 630 20.60 27.58 -19.94
C LEU A 630 20.75 29.08 -19.67
N THR A 631 21.93 29.59 -19.98
CA THR A 631 22.25 31.00 -20.23
C THR A 631 22.97 31.15 -21.57
N VAL A 632 22.88 32.35 -22.15
CA VAL A 632 23.63 32.76 -23.35
C VAL A 632 24.56 33.89 -22.93
N GLU A 633 25.85 33.71 -23.19
CA GLU A 633 26.93 34.59 -22.75
C GLU A 633 27.80 35.02 -23.94
N ASN A 634 28.60 36.08 -23.76
CA ASN A 634 29.56 36.57 -24.77
C ASN A 634 28.92 36.77 -26.16
N VAL A 635 27.79 37.47 -26.22
CA VAL A 635 27.05 37.70 -27.45
C VAL A 635 27.69 38.82 -28.25
N GLU A 636 28.04 38.56 -29.51
CA GLU A 636 28.66 39.50 -30.44
C GLU A 636 27.90 39.48 -31.76
N ILE A 637 27.71 40.65 -32.38
CA ILE A 637 27.12 40.77 -33.72
C ILE A 637 28.15 41.41 -34.66
N ALA A 638 28.65 40.63 -35.62
CA ALA A 638 29.50 41.14 -36.69
C ALA A 638 28.68 41.36 -37.97
N LYS A 639 28.85 42.52 -38.61
CA LYS A 639 28.24 42.85 -39.91
C LYS A 639 29.29 42.84 -41.01
N THR A 640 29.10 41.99 -42.03
CA THR A 640 30.03 41.85 -43.16
C THR A 640 29.25 41.73 -44.47
N ASN A 641 29.48 42.65 -45.42
CA ASN A 641 28.88 42.65 -46.76
C ASN A 641 27.34 42.51 -46.77
N GLY A 642 26.66 43.12 -45.79
CA GLY A 642 25.19 43.06 -45.66
C GLY A 642 24.66 41.84 -44.90
N ASN A 643 25.50 40.85 -44.62
CA ASN A 643 25.17 39.72 -43.74
C ASN A 643 25.56 40.04 -42.29
N TYR A 644 24.82 39.44 -41.36
CA TYR A 644 25.09 39.48 -39.94
C TYR A 644 25.58 38.11 -39.48
N THR A 645 26.55 38.08 -38.58
CA THR A 645 27.05 36.88 -37.92
C THR A 645 26.85 37.08 -36.42
N VAL A 646 26.04 36.22 -35.80
CA VAL A 646 25.84 36.21 -34.35
C VAL A 646 26.74 35.15 -33.75
N ARG A 647 27.60 35.56 -32.81
CA ARG A 647 28.41 34.66 -32.00
C ARG A 647 27.96 34.71 -30.57
N PHE A 648 27.90 33.58 -29.90
CA PHE A 648 27.66 33.52 -28.47
C PHE A 648 28.14 32.20 -27.87
N THR A 649 28.15 32.14 -26.55
CA THR A 649 28.46 30.96 -25.76
C THR A 649 27.19 30.46 -25.07
N LEU A 650 26.78 29.23 -25.38
CA LEU A 650 25.71 28.54 -24.68
C LEU A 650 26.28 27.88 -23.43
N VAL A 651 25.66 28.11 -22.27
CA VAL A 651 26.10 27.55 -20.98
C VAL A 651 24.91 26.90 -20.28
N ASP A 652 25.04 25.64 -19.86
CA ASP A 652 24.11 25.01 -18.90
C ASP A 652 24.74 25.01 -17.51
N LYS A 653 24.13 25.76 -16.59
CA LYS A 653 24.61 25.85 -15.20
C LYS A 653 24.55 24.53 -14.45
N ASN A 654 23.75 23.58 -14.93
CA ASN A 654 23.62 22.26 -14.33
C ASN A 654 24.43 21.17 -15.08
N GLY A 655 25.03 21.51 -16.24
CA GLY A 655 25.96 20.66 -17.00
C GLY A 655 25.39 19.33 -17.50
N PHE A 656 24.13 19.29 -17.95
CA PHE A 656 23.50 18.11 -18.54
C PHE A 656 24.06 17.77 -19.93
N ALA A 657 23.71 16.59 -20.46
CA ALA A 657 23.91 16.24 -21.86
C ALA A 657 22.57 16.31 -22.61
N PHE A 658 22.51 17.02 -23.74
CA PHE A 658 21.29 17.08 -24.54
C PHE A 658 21.55 17.57 -25.98
N PRO A 659 20.76 17.10 -26.96
CA PRO A 659 20.70 17.73 -28.27
C PRO A 659 20.08 19.13 -28.14
N PHE A 660 20.57 20.06 -28.94
CA PHE A 660 19.97 21.37 -29.10
C PHE A 660 19.83 21.74 -30.56
N LYS A 661 18.84 22.59 -30.83
CA LYS A 661 18.71 23.30 -32.07
C LYS A 661 18.47 24.77 -31.77
N ILE A 662 19.21 25.61 -32.48
CA ILE A 662 19.23 27.05 -32.28
C ILE A 662 18.77 27.69 -33.58
N GLY A 663 17.68 28.44 -33.53
CA GLY A 663 17.24 29.30 -34.62
C GLY A 663 17.56 30.76 -34.31
N VAL A 664 18.17 31.48 -35.25
CA VAL A 664 18.29 32.95 -35.19
C VAL A 664 17.29 33.54 -36.17
N ILE A 665 16.38 34.37 -35.64
CA ILE A 665 15.35 35.05 -36.42
C ILE A 665 15.75 36.51 -36.55
N GLY A 666 15.78 37.02 -37.77
CA GLY A 666 16.03 38.45 -38.01
C GLY A 666 14.74 39.26 -38.13
N TRP A 667 14.87 40.59 -38.17
CA TRP A 667 13.72 41.51 -38.16
C TRP A 667 12.76 41.37 -39.34
N GLN A 668 13.22 40.82 -40.47
CA GLN A 668 12.39 40.58 -41.66
C GLN A 668 11.81 39.16 -41.68
N GLY A 669 11.94 38.39 -40.59
CA GLY A 669 11.40 37.04 -40.44
C GLY A 669 12.28 35.92 -41.02
N GLN A 670 13.45 36.25 -41.58
CA GLN A 670 14.43 35.25 -42.00
C GLN A 670 14.92 34.43 -40.81
N ARG A 671 15.10 33.13 -41.01
CA ARG A 671 15.51 32.18 -39.97
C ARG A 671 16.67 31.34 -40.46
N THR A 672 17.78 31.33 -39.71
CA THR A 672 18.88 30.38 -39.88
C THR A 672 18.93 29.45 -38.68
N GLU A 673 19.20 28.17 -38.90
CA GLU A 673 19.23 27.17 -37.83
C GLU A 673 20.54 26.41 -37.80
N VAL A 674 20.99 26.06 -36.60
CA VAL A 674 22.09 25.13 -36.36
C VAL A 674 21.68 24.10 -35.32
N GLU A 675 22.16 22.88 -35.50
CA GLU A 675 21.95 21.77 -34.58
C GLU A 675 23.28 21.42 -33.92
N GLY A 676 23.22 20.94 -32.69
CA GLY A 676 24.40 20.55 -31.93
C GLY A 676 24.06 19.70 -30.72
N PHE A 677 25.08 19.39 -29.92
CA PHE A 677 24.94 18.61 -28.71
C PHE A 677 25.73 19.27 -27.58
N TYR A 678 25.07 19.52 -26.45
CA TYR A 678 25.70 20.11 -25.28
C TYR A 678 26.17 19.00 -24.34
N TYR A 679 27.40 19.08 -23.82
CA TYR A 679 27.87 18.20 -22.76
C TYR A 679 28.99 18.83 -21.92
N GLY A 680 28.67 19.18 -20.68
CA GLY A 680 29.63 19.58 -19.63
C GLY A 680 30.30 20.95 -19.82
N GLU A 681 30.64 21.33 -21.05
CA GLU A 681 31.43 22.52 -21.37
C GLU A 681 30.62 23.57 -22.14
N PRO A 682 30.90 24.88 -21.93
CA PRO A 682 30.34 25.96 -22.72
C PRO A 682 30.50 25.75 -24.23
N GLN A 683 29.42 25.89 -24.99
CA GLN A 683 29.42 25.67 -26.44
C GLN A 683 29.46 27.00 -27.18
N LYS A 684 30.48 27.20 -28.01
CA LYS A 684 30.56 28.37 -28.89
C LYS A 684 29.68 28.14 -30.12
N VAL A 685 28.80 29.09 -30.39
CA VAL A 685 27.85 29.03 -31.50
C VAL A 685 28.08 30.25 -32.40
N GLU A 686 28.13 30.00 -33.70
CA GLU A 686 28.28 31.03 -34.74
C GLU A 686 27.23 30.79 -35.83
N ILE A 687 26.39 31.79 -36.10
CA ILE A 687 25.28 31.68 -37.05
C ILE A 687 25.25 32.92 -37.94
N SER A 688 25.28 32.69 -39.26
CA SER A 688 25.20 33.73 -40.28
C SER A 688 23.76 33.88 -40.79
N LEU A 689 23.29 35.13 -40.90
CA LEU A 689 21.95 35.45 -41.38
C LEU A 689 21.96 36.69 -42.29
N PRO A 690 21.06 36.76 -43.30
CA PRO A 690 21.08 37.82 -44.32
C PRO A 690 20.50 39.17 -43.86
N GLY A 691 20.19 39.34 -42.58
CA GLY A 691 19.68 40.61 -42.05
C GLY A 691 19.82 40.68 -40.53
N GLU A 692 19.49 41.82 -39.94
CA GLU A 692 19.79 42.08 -38.52
C GLU A 692 19.06 41.10 -37.58
N PRO A 693 19.76 40.49 -36.61
CA PRO A 693 19.17 39.55 -35.67
C PRO A 693 18.20 40.24 -34.72
N LYS A 694 17.08 39.57 -34.45
CA LYS A 694 16.04 40.00 -33.51
C LYS A 694 15.94 39.05 -32.32
N GLU A 695 16.06 37.75 -32.59
CA GLU A 695 15.70 36.72 -31.63
C GLU A 695 16.57 35.47 -31.80
N ILE A 696 16.94 34.85 -30.68
CA ILE A 696 17.57 33.53 -30.61
C ILE A 696 16.57 32.57 -29.98
N VAL A 697 16.21 31.51 -30.69
CA VAL A 697 15.30 30.46 -30.21
C VAL A 697 16.09 29.19 -29.96
N ILE A 698 16.10 28.72 -28.72
CA ILE A 698 16.79 27.49 -28.33
C ILE A 698 15.75 26.43 -28.01
N TYR A 699 15.88 25.26 -28.62
CA TYR A 699 15.00 24.12 -28.44
C TYR A 699 15.78 22.80 -28.51
N GLY A 700 15.11 21.66 -28.31
CA GLY A 700 15.73 20.33 -28.35
C GLY A 700 15.73 19.57 -27.01
N ALA A 701 15.59 20.26 -25.88
CA ALA A 701 15.44 19.61 -24.58
C ALA A 701 14.41 20.31 -23.67
N PRO A 702 13.91 19.61 -22.65
CA PRO A 702 13.14 20.22 -21.56
C PRO A 702 14.03 21.10 -20.66
N PHE A 703 13.90 22.43 -20.75
CA PHE A 703 14.73 23.38 -19.98
C PHE A 703 14.00 23.96 -18.75
N LEU A 704 14.72 24.39 -17.72
CA LEU A 704 14.16 25.25 -16.65
C LEU A 704 14.05 26.72 -17.05
N SER A 705 14.97 27.17 -17.90
CA SER A 705 15.07 28.58 -18.27
C SER A 705 13.77 29.11 -18.87
N LYS A 706 13.44 30.34 -18.49
CA LYS A 706 12.42 31.17 -19.15
C LYS A 706 13.10 31.98 -20.26
N SER A 707 12.32 32.67 -21.07
CA SER A 707 12.86 33.66 -22.00
C SER A 707 13.56 34.79 -21.24
N PHE A 708 14.67 35.28 -21.78
CA PHE A 708 15.46 36.38 -21.23
C PHE A 708 16.04 37.22 -22.38
N ASP A 709 16.49 38.43 -22.08
CA ASP A 709 17.12 39.30 -23.08
C ASP A 709 18.64 39.32 -22.90
N VAL A 710 19.35 39.48 -24.01
CA VAL A 710 20.78 39.75 -24.05
C VAL A 710 21.03 41.02 -24.87
N GLU A 711 22.06 41.77 -24.52
CA GLU A 711 22.48 42.96 -25.26
C GLU A 711 23.83 42.69 -25.93
N ALA A 712 23.92 42.98 -27.23
CA ALA A 712 25.13 42.85 -28.01
C ALA A 712 25.25 44.05 -28.94
N ASP A 713 26.36 44.79 -28.83
CA ASP A 713 26.68 45.94 -29.69
C ASP A 713 25.56 47.01 -29.75
N GLY A 714 24.82 47.21 -28.65
CA GLY A 714 23.69 48.13 -28.55
C GLY A 714 22.36 47.60 -29.12
N THR A 715 22.34 46.36 -29.62
CA THR A 715 21.14 45.67 -30.06
C THR A 715 20.66 44.71 -28.97
N ARG A 716 19.40 44.84 -28.55
CA ARG A 716 18.73 43.89 -27.66
C ARG A 716 18.21 42.71 -28.47
N ILE A 717 18.62 41.50 -28.09
CA ILE A 717 18.19 40.24 -28.69
C ILE A 717 17.37 39.47 -27.64
N SER A 718 16.15 39.07 -28.00
CA SER A 718 15.34 38.20 -27.16
C SER A 718 15.82 36.76 -27.29
N VAL A 719 16.10 36.08 -26.18
CA VAL A 719 16.41 34.65 -26.14
C VAL A 719 15.18 33.90 -25.65
N MET A 720 14.57 33.13 -26.56
CA MET A 720 13.44 32.26 -26.27
C MET A 720 13.92 30.83 -26.08
N VAL A 721 13.83 30.33 -24.85
CA VAL A 721 14.08 28.92 -24.54
C VAL A 721 12.76 28.16 -24.64
N SER A 722 12.53 27.55 -25.81
CA SER A 722 11.30 26.82 -26.11
C SER A 722 11.51 25.34 -25.89
N GLY A 723 10.77 24.74 -24.96
CA GLY A 723 10.72 23.30 -24.85
C GLY A 723 9.80 22.69 -25.91
N SER A 724 10.22 22.68 -27.19
CA SER A 724 9.67 21.93 -28.35
C SER A 724 8.18 21.92 -28.60
#